data_AF-A0A9E4C734-F1
#
_entry.id   AF-A0A9E4C734-F1
#
_cell.length_a   1.000
_cell.length_b   1.000
_cell.length_c   1.000
_cell.angle_alpha   90.00
_cell.angle_beta   90.00
_cell.angle_gamma   90.00
#
_symmetry.space_group_name_H-M   'P 1'
#
loop_
_entity.id
_entity.type
_entity.pdbx_description
1 polymer ?
#
loop_
_entity_poly.entity_id
_entity_poly.type
_entity_poly.pdbx_seq_one_letter_code
_entity_poly.pdbx_strand_id
1 'polypeptide(L)'
;MKSEAAALELSVVAGIVWNEGRILICQRPAGGHMPGFWEFPGGKIEDGEEPCEALQREIREELGIEVRVGRLHWETRHRYPDRDVHLRFYDCEWKSGMAENLGVAGHEWVNPASLGDFDFLPADAQLIESLMDGEGINDSGKEVKNISEADLSAAYDTCMKIVVGHYENFPVASKLLPKKIRPHVAAVYAFARGADDIADTTRPIDERLARLDVWEEKLLLAEKGVAESDVFIALSHTIQQFGLPLKPFLDLLSAFKQDVTVLRYPNYEALLDYCRRSANPVGRIVLMLHGVRDEEALLASDAICTALQIANHLQDVKEDAERGIVYLPQDEMKRFAVSEEDLLVDVATPQLRAFLVFQIKRTKRLFKKGLPLLYSTRGALGRELRAIWRGGVAALDSVSRENWDVCAGSPLLNGRDKARSLLAAFRPVYRLESKVDRHAEEELNRAYCRWFIRASRSNFYLSFFSLPTEKRRAIMAVYGYCRMADDIADEPGEISGKRASLREWKEALNQLSDESPPHPIIGELTWASRKFDLPPEHFRAICDGVAMDLEERRFENLSDLEDYCDKVASAVGLACLGIFGAKSEFAKEYAVCLGRALQLTNILRDVWEDAEAGRIYIPRNEMEKYGVSVSDLKDKNDTSQVLSLLRFLAHQARRYYERANEALRHEKKENLLPARIMGRIYRRLLSEMEKNQFRHMEYRPSLKSREKLLEALRCFLEA
;
A
#
# COMPACT_ATOMS: atom_id res chain seq x y z
N MET A 1 43.54 -20.98 -3.07
CA MET A 1 44.22 -19.92 -3.81
C MET A 1 45.24 -20.54 -4.75
N LYS A 2 44.84 -20.80 -6.01
CA LYS A 2 45.79 -20.99 -7.10
C LYS A 2 46.02 -19.61 -7.68
N SER A 3 47.27 -19.16 -7.70
CA SER A 3 47.66 -17.85 -8.24
C SER A 3 47.43 -17.85 -9.75
N GLU A 4 46.44 -17.09 -10.22
CA GLU A 4 46.34 -16.69 -11.61
C GLU A 4 47.55 -15.81 -11.92
N ALA A 5 48.37 -16.23 -12.89
CA ALA A 5 49.31 -15.34 -13.54
C ALA A 5 48.50 -14.18 -14.13
N ALA A 6 48.86 -12.94 -13.80
CA ALA A 6 48.20 -11.76 -14.35
C ALA A 6 48.24 -11.85 -15.88
N ALA A 7 47.06 -12.00 -16.50
CA ALA A 7 46.93 -11.85 -17.94
C ALA A 7 47.38 -10.43 -18.28
N LEU A 8 48.36 -10.29 -19.18
CA LEU A 8 48.78 -8.98 -19.69
C LEU A 8 47.59 -8.36 -20.42
N GLU A 9 47.02 -7.29 -19.86
CA GLU A 9 45.94 -6.51 -20.50
C GLU A 9 46.52 -5.80 -21.73
N LEU A 10 46.04 -6.15 -22.91
CA LEU A 10 46.44 -5.54 -24.17
C LEU A 10 45.61 -4.28 -24.42
N SER A 11 46.26 -3.13 -24.55
CA SER A 11 45.58 -1.88 -24.95
C SER A 11 45.59 -1.74 -26.47
N VAL A 12 44.40 -1.61 -27.05
CA VAL A 12 44.18 -1.51 -28.51
C VAL A 12 43.37 -0.26 -28.81
N VAL A 13 43.71 0.41 -29.91
CA VAL A 13 42.98 1.56 -30.45
C VAL A 13 42.40 1.20 -31.81
N ALA A 14 41.18 1.63 -32.07
CA ALA A 14 40.51 1.43 -33.35
C ALA A 14 39.81 2.70 -33.81
N GLY A 15 39.72 2.88 -35.13
CA GLY A 15 39.18 4.08 -35.76
C GLY A 15 37.85 3.83 -36.42
N ILE A 16 36.82 4.57 -36.02
CA ILE A 16 35.57 4.67 -36.77
C ILE A 16 35.80 5.71 -37.86
N VAL A 17 36.40 5.27 -38.98
CA VAL A 17 36.81 6.18 -40.06
C VAL A 17 35.64 6.46 -40.99
N TRP A 18 35.20 7.72 -41.03
CA TRP A 18 34.08 8.16 -41.85
C TRP A 18 34.54 8.75 -43.19
N ASN A 19 33.88 8.36 -44.27
CA ASN A 19 33.96 9.01 -45.58
C ASN A 19 32.60 8.96 -46.28
N GLU A 20 32.07 10.11 -46.69
CA GLU A 20 30.78 10.24 -47.39
C GLU A 20 29.61 9.43 -46.76
N GLY A 21 29.56 9.39 -45.42
CA GLY A 21 28.51 8.68 -44.67
C GLY A 21 28.66 7.16 -44.58
N ARG A 22 29.81 6.63 -45.02
CA ARG A 22 30.20 5.22 -44.85
C ARG A 22 31.33 5.09 -43.84
N ILE A 23 31.44 3.93 -43.22
CA ILE A 23 32.51 3.58 -42.28
C ILE A 23 33.47 2.60 -42.97
N LEU A 24 34.77 2.80 -42.76
CA LEU A 24 35.79 1.86 -43.21
C LEU A 24 35.91 0.70 -42.22
N ILE A 25 35.84 -0.52 -42.73
CA ILE A 25 36.02 -1.76 -41.98
C ILE A 25 37.09 -2.61 -42.65
N CYS A 26 37.76 -3.47 -41.88
CA CYS A 26 38.90 -4.26 -42.33
C CYS A 26 38.76 -5.73 -41.94
N GLN A 27 39.29 -6.62 -42.78
CA GLN A 27 39.26 -8.06 -42.53
C GLN A 27 40.63 -8.57 -42.09
N ARG A 28 40.65 -9.37 -41.03
CA ARG A 28 41.88 -9.87 -40.41
C ARG A 28 42.61 -10.89 -41.28
N PRO A 29 43.95 -10.80 -41.44
CA PRO A 29 44.74 -11.74 -42.23
C PRO A 29 44.79 -13.14 -41.62
N ALA A 30 45.06 -14.16 -42.47
CA ALA A 30 45.05 -15.58 -42.11
C ALA A 30 45.99 -15.97 -40.94
N GLY A 31 47.00 -15.15 -40.63
CA GLY A 31 47.93 -15.36 -39.51
C GLY A 31 47.58 -14.62 -38.22
N GLY A 32 46.50 -13.83 -38.19
CA GLY A 32 46.07 -13.06 -37.02
C GLY A 32 45.18 -13.85 -36.05
N HIS A 33 44.93 -13.30 -34.85
CA HIS A 33 43.89 -13.79 -33.94
C HIS A 33 42.52 -13.73 -34.65
N MET A 34 41.72 -14.80 -34.62
CA MET A 34 40.42 -14.89 -35.33
C MET A 34 40.48 -14.45 -36.81
N PRO A 35 41.23 -15.17 -37.67
CA PRO A 35 41.40 -14.78 -39.07
C PRO A 35 40.07 -14.80 -39.84
N GLY A 36 39.90 -13.85 -40.76
CA GLY A 36 38.69 -13.72 -41.58
C GLY A 36 37.54 -12.93 -40.94
N PHE A 37 37.61 -12.63 -39.63
CA PHE A 37 36.66 -11.71 -38.98
C PHE A 37 36.92 -10.25 -39.39
N TRP A 38 35.86 -9.45 -39.35
CA TRP A 38 35.90 -8.01 -39.60
C TRP A 38 36.15 -7.24 -38.30
N GLU A 39 36.80 -6.09 -38.42
CA GLU A 39 37.08 -5.16 -37.34
C GLU A 39 37.18 -3.71 -37.87
N PHE A 40 37.16 -2.75 -36.95
CA PHE A 40 37.51 -1.37 -37.27
C PHE A 40 39.04 -1.24 -37.38
N PRO A 41 39.56 -0.43 -38.33
CA PRO A 41 41.00 -0.31 -38.55
C PRO A 41 41.72 0.25 -37.33
N GLY A 42 42.83 -0.37 -36.95
CA GLY A 42 43.63 0.02 -35.80
C GLY A 42 44.44 -1.13 -35.22
N GLY A 43 45.14 -0.87 -34.11
CA GLY A 43 46.12 -1.80 -33.60
C GLY A 43 46.53 -1.53 -32.16
N LYS A 44 47.63 -2.16 -31.75
CA LYS A 44 48.12 -2.09 -30.37
C LYS A 44 48.85 -0.77 -30.14
N ILE A 45 48.70 -0.23 -28.93
CA ILE A 45 49.51 0.90 -28.48
C ILE A 45 50.90 0.38 -28.11
N GLU A 46 51.96 0.96 -28.68
CA GLU A 46 53.34 0.64 -28.29
C GLU A 46 53.77 1.35 -27.00
N ASP A 47 54.80 0.84 -26.32
CA ASP A 47 55.28 1.40 -25.06
C ASP A 47 55.73 2.86 -25.21
N GLY A 48 55.00 3.78 -24.57
CA GLY A 48 55.29 5.22 -24.60
C GLY A 48 54.61 5.98 -25.74
N GLU A 49 53.73 5.33 -26.52
CA GLU A 49 52.96 5.93 -27.60
C GLU A 49 51.60 6.46 -27.09
N GLU A 50 51.19 7.66 -27.53
CA GLU A 50 49.86 8.18 -27.22
C GLU A 50 48.78 7.50 -28.09
N PRO A 51 47.56 7.23 -27.56
CA PRO A 51 46.52 6.48 -28.29
C PRO A 51 46.19 7.02 -29.68
N CYS A 52 46.16 8.35 -29.84
CA CYS A 52 45.87 8.98 -31.13
C CYS A 52 47.03 8.82 -32.13
N GLU A 53 48.27 8.83 -31.65
CA GLU A 53 49.47 8.63 -32.48
C GLU A 53 49.54 7.18 -32.95
N ALA A 54 49.29 6.23 -32.04
CA ALA A 54 49.17 4.80 -32.34
C ALA A 54 48.12 4.56 -33.43
N LEU A 55 46.92 5.12 -33.28
CA LEU A 55 45.85 4.91 -34.25
C LEU A 55 46.18 5.50 -35.63
N GLN A 56 46.82 6.66 -35.69
CA GLN A 56 47.26 7.25 -36.97
C GLN A 56 48.36 6.43 -37.64
N ARG A 57 49.31 5.89 -36.86
CA ARG A 57 50.37 5.01 -37.36
C ARG A 57 49.78 3.73 -37.93
N GLU A 58 48.97 3.02 -37.15
CA GLU A 58 48.35 1.75 -37.55
C GLU A 58 47.51 1.91 -38.82
N ILE A 59 46.63 2.92 -38.89
CA ILE A 59 45.81 3.17 -40.09
C ILE A 59 46.69 3.49 -41.31
N ARG A 60 47.78 4.23 -41.14
CA ARG A 60 48.71 4.53 -42.25
C ARG A 60 49.46 3.27 -42.72
N GLU A 61 49.94 2.46 -41.79
CA GLU A 61 50.72 1.25 -42.07
C GLU A 61 49.86 0.14 -42.70
N GLU A 62 48.64 -0.04 -42.22
CA GLU A 62 47.75 -1.11 -42.68
C GLU A 62 46.95 -0.76 -43.93
N LEU A 63 46.63 0.52 -44.12
CA LEU A 63 45.69 0.98 -45.16
C LEU A 63 46.22 2.06 -46.09
N GLY A 64 47.35 2.71 -45.77
CA GLY A 64 47.93 3.77 -46.61
C GLY A 64 47.14 5.09 -46.62
N ILE A 65 46.24 5.30 -45.65
CA ILE A 65 45.40 6.50 -45.57
C ILE A 65 45.80 7.42 -44.40
N GLU A 66 45.59 8.71 -44.58
CA GLU A 66 45.76 9.73 -43.54
C GLU A 66 44.41 10.07 -42.93
N VAL A 67 44.33 10.02 -41.59
CA VAL A 67 43.13 10.37 -40.83
C VAL A 67 43.42 11.40 -39.75
N ARG A 68 42.43 12.24 -39.44
CA ARG A 68 42.42 13.05 -38.22
C ARG A 68 41.65 12.28 -37.15
N VAL A 69 42.35 11.86 -36.10
CA VAL A 69 41.74 11.22 -34.93
C VAL A 69 41.02 12.28 -34.10
N GLY A 70 39.74 12.04 -33.84
CA GLY A 70 38.85 12.91 -33.08
C GLY A 70 38.68 12.43 -31.64
N ARG A 71 37.44 12.53 -31.13
CA ARG A 71 37.10 12.12 -29.76
C ARG A 71 37.07 10.60 -29.62
N LEU A 72 37.28 10.13 -28.40
CA LEU A 72 36.95 8.76 -28.01
C LEU A 72 35.43 8.59 -28.13
N HIS A 73 34.99 7.66 -28.96
CA HIS A 73 33.60 7.33 -29.24
C HIS A 73 33.08 6.25 -28.27
N TRP A 74 33.89 5.21 -28.03
CA TRP A 74 33.51 4.08 -27.19
C TRP A 74 34.75 3.43 -26.58
N GLU A 75 34.62 2.86 -25.39
CA GLU A 75 35.64 1.98 -24.81
C GLU A 75 35.01 0.73 -24.25
N THR A 76 35.69 -0.40 -24.40
CA THR A 76 35.23 -1.68 -23.86
C THR A 76 36.40 -2.53 -23.41
N ARG A 77 36.16 -3.36 -22.39
CA ARG A 77 37.08 -4.42 -21.98
C ARG A 77 36.46 -5.76 -22.32
N HIS A 78 37.14 -6.51 -23.17
CA HIS A 78 36.69 -7.82 -23.60
C HIS A 78 37.71 -8.89 -23.19
N ARG A 79 37.19 -10.00 -22.63
CA ARG A 79 37.99 -11.13 -22.17
C ARG A 79 37.91 -12.28 -23.15
N TYR A 80 39.00 -12.53 -23.86
CA TYR A 80 39.17 -13.72 -24.68
C TYR A 80 39.77 -14.87 -23.85
N PRO A 81 39.68 -16.13 -24.30
CA PRO A 81 40.25 -17.27 -23.56
C PRO A 81 41.74 -17.17 -23.26
N ASP A 82 42.50 -16.43 -24.07
CA ASP A 82 43.97 -16.31 -24.00
C ASP A 82 44.48 -14.91 -23.60
N ARG A 83 43.60 -13.89 -23.52
CA ARG A 83 44.00 -12.49 -23.21
C ARG A 83 42.81 -11.62 -22.81
N ASP A 84 43.11 -10.56 -22.05
CA ASP A 84 42.18 -9.46 -21.81
C ASP A 84 42.57 -8.28 -22.72
N VAL A 85 41.59 -7.65 -23.37
CA VAL A 85 41.82 -6.55 -24.29
C VAL A 85 40.98 -5.35 -23.88
N HIS A 86 41.63 -4.19 -23.76
CA HIS A 86 41.00 -2.90 -23.57
C HIS A 86 41.01 -2.15 -24.89
N LEU A 87 39.85 -2.09 -25.55
CA LEU A 87 39.66 -1.46 -26.86
C LEU A 87 39.10 -0.06 -26.68
N ARG A 88 39.71 0.91 -27.36
CA ARG A 88 39.27 2.30 -27.43
C ARG A 88 39.00 2.69 -28.87
N PHE A 89 37.75 3.07 -29.17
CA PHE A 89 37.30 3.46 -30.49
C PHE A 89 37.24 4.97 -30.62
N TYR A 90 37.88 5.54 -31.63
CA TYR A 90 37.89 6.98 -31.87
C TYR A 90 37.16 7.33 -33.16
N ASP A 91 36.39 8.42 -33.13
CA ASP A 91 35.84 9.01 -34.35
C ASP A 91 37.00 9.53 -35.21
N CYS A 92 37.12 9.05 -36.45
CA CYS A 92 38.21 9.43 -37.35
C CYS A 92 37.65 10.06 -38.62
N GLU A 93 38.23 11.20 -39.01
CA GLU A 93 37.90 11.87 -40.27
C GLU A 93 38.96 11.56 -41.32
N TRP A 94 38.55 10.97 -42.45
CA TRP A 94 39.44 10.74 -43.59
C TRP A 94 39.98 12.06 -44.15
N LYS A 95 41.29 12.14 -44.44
CA LYS A 95 41.94 13.35 -44.98
C LYS A 95 42.47 13.16 -46.39
N SER A 96 43.24 12.10 -46.64
CA SER A 96 43.85 11.82 -47.94
C SER A 96 44.33 10.37 -48.03
N GLY A 97 44.68 9.94 -49.25
CA GLY A 97 45.15 8.57 -49.53
C GLY A 97 44.04 7.64 -49.98
N MET A 98 44.35 6.66 -50.83
CA MET A 98 43.41 5.62 -51.25
C MET A 98 43.64 4.38 -50.39
N ALA A 99 42.58 3.81 -49.82
CA ALA A 99 42.70 2.63 -48.97
C ALA A 99 43.21 1.44 -49.79
N GLU A 100 44.29 0.82 -49.30
CA GLU A 100 44.94 -0.35 -49.89
C GLU A 100 45.10 -1.44 -48.83
N ASN A 101 45.15 -2.71 -49.23
CA ASN A 101 45.33 -3.83 -48.29
C ASN A 101 46.82 -4.05 -47.99
N LEU A 102 47.44 -3.19 -47.19
CA LEU A 102 48.87 -3.28 -46.86
C LEU A 102 49.13 -4.24 -45.68
N GLY A 103 48.30 -4.15 -44.63
CA GLY A 103 48.37 -5.00 -43.44
C GLY A 103 47.14 -5.90 -43.21
N VAL A 104 46.06 -5.67 -43.97
CA VAL A 104 44.77 -6.35 -43.83
C VAL A 104 44.50 -7.32 -44.99
N ALA A 105 43.63 -8.32 -44.80
CA ALA A 105 43.23 -9.23 -45.89
C ALA A 105 42.28 -8.56 -46.89
N GLY A 106 41.51 -7.58 -46.43
CA GLY A 106 40.51 -6.86 -47.21
C GLY A 106 40.03 -5.62 -46.45
N HIS A 107 39.44 -4.67 -47.17
CA HIS A 107 38.74 -3.52 -46.58
C HIS A 107 37.47 -3.21 -47.35
N GLU A 108 36.46 -2.64 -46.68
CA GLU A 108 35.22 -2.19 -47.30
C GLU A 108 34.71 -0.87 -46.69
N TRP A 109 34.08 -0.05 -47.52
CA TRP A 109 33.35 1.15 -47.09
C TRP A 109 31.86 0.82 -47.00
N VAL A 110 31.36 0.66 -45.78
CA VAL A 110 30.03 0.12 -45.50
C VAL A 110 29.09 1.19 -44.96
N ASN A 111 27.80 1.07 -45.28
CA ASN A 111 26.77 1.84 -44.60
C ASN A 111 26.68 1.36 -43.13
N PRO A 112 26.60 2.24 -42.12
CA PRO A 112 26.45 1.82 -40.73
C PRO A 112 25.33 0.80 -40.52
N ALA A 113 24.19 0.96 -41.21
CA ALA A 113 23.05 0.04 -41.11
C ALA A 113 23.34 -1.38 -41.66
N SER A 114 24.40 -1.56 -42.44
CA SER A 114 24.85 -2.84 -43.01
C SER A 114 25.99 -3.48 -42.22
N LEU A 115 26.44 -2.91 -41.11
CA LEU A 115 27.53 -3.49 -40.31
C LEU A 115 27.19 -4.89 -39.79
N GLY A 116 25.90 -5.16 -39.51
CA GLY A 116 25.41 -6.47 -39.08
C GLY A 116 25.47 -7.56 -40.15
N ASP A 117 25.76 -7.21 -41.41
CA ASP A 117 25.95 -8.18 -42.50
C ASP A 117 27.36 -8.81 -42.50
N PHE A 118 28.26 -8.32 -41.64
CA PHE A 118 29.66 -8.76 -41.56
C PHE A 118 29.96 -9.49 -40.25
N ASP A 119 30.75 -10.56 -40.33
CA ASP A 119 31.18 -11.34 -39.16
C ASP A 119 32.27 -10.59 -38.38
N PHE A 120 31.86 -9.70 -37.48
CA PHE A 120 32.76 -8.90 -36.64
C PHE A 120 33.29 -9.62 -35.40
N LEU A 121 34.41 -9.14 -34.86
CA LEU A 121 34.92 -9.61 -33.58
C LEU A 121 33.88 -9.41 -32.46
N PRO A 122 33.75 -10.36 -31.51
CA PRO A 122 32.79 -10.25 -30.41
C PRO A 122 32.96 -9.00 -29.52
N ALA A 123 34.17 -8.42 -29.48
CA ALA A 123 34.44 -7.19 -28.74
C ALA A 123 33.76 -5.95 -29.37
N ASP A 124 33.46 -6.01 -30.67
CA ASP A 124 32.91 -4.88 -31.43
C ASP A 124 31.37 -4.89 -31.44
N ALA A 125 30.73 -5.98 -31.01
CA ALA A 125 29.29 -6.22 -31.15
C ALA A 125 28.43 -5.09 -30.56
N GLN A 126 28.74 -4.61 -29.36
CA GLN A 126 27.98 -3.52 -28.71
C GLN A 126 28.15 -2.17 -29.43
N LEU A 127 29.34 -1.90 -29.96
CA LEU A 127 29.59 -0.71 -30.74
C LEU A 127 28.87 -0.78 -32.09
N ILE A 128 28.85 -1.96 -32.73
CA ILE A 128 28.14 -2.19 -33.99
C ILE A 128 26.64 -1.98 -33.81
N GLU A 129 26.04 -2.52 -32.75
CA GLU A 129 24.65 -2.26 -32.40
C GLU A 129 24.39 -0.76 -32.22
N SER A 130 25.24 -0.05 -31.47
CA SER A 130 25.15 1.41 -31.27
C SER A 130 25.26 2.21 -32.58
N LEU A 131 26.18 1.82 -33.48
CA LEU A 131 26.39 2.47 -34.78
C LEU A 131 25.27 2.15 -35.78
N MET A 132 24.67 0.97 -35.71
CA MET A 132 23.53 0.54 -36.53
C MET A 132 22.22 1.22 -36.10
N ASP A 133 22.03 1.41 -34.79
CA ASP A 133 20.83 2.03 -34.21
C ASP A 133 20.83 3.57 -34.27
N GLY A 134 21.90 4.16 -34.80
CA GLY A 134 21.98 5.59 -35.10
C GLY A 134 22.37 6.47 -33.91
N GLU A 135 22.90 5.91 -32.81
CA GLU A 135 23.37 6.66 -31.63
C GLU A 135 24.74 7.37 -31.85
N GLY A 136 25.05 7.73 -33.10
CA GLY A 136 26.22 8.51 -33.47
C GLY A 136 25.84 9.75 -34.25
N ILE A 137 25.53 10.86 -33.57
CA ILE A 137 25.53 12.19 -34.17
C ILE A 137 26.70 13.03 -33.63
N ASN A 138 27.72 13.13 -34.48
CA ASN A 138 28.29 14.37 -34.99
C ASN A 138 28.62 15.46 -33.97
N ASP A 139 29.91 15.65 -33.72
CA ASP A 139 30.49 17.01 -33.73
C ASP A 139 31.07 17.29 -35.12
N SER A 140 30.16 17.40 -36.09
CA SER A 140 30.45 17.96 -37.41
C SER A 140 29.11 18.28 -38.10
N GLY A 141 28.46 19.35 -37.65
CA GLY A 141 27.53 20.13 -38.48
C GLY A 141 26.49 19.38 -39.31
N LYS A 142 25.87 18.30 -38.81
CA LYS A 142 24.64 17.80 -39.46
C LYS A 142 23.52 18.79 -39.18
N GLU A 143 22.93 19.30 -40.25
CA GLU A 143 21.70 20.09 -40.22
C GLU A 143 20.68 19.40 -39.31
N VAL A 144 20.16 20.15 -38.34
CA VAL A 144 18.94 19.80 -37.61
C VAL A 144 17.92 19.39 -38.66
N LYS A 145 17.48 18.12 -38.65
CA LYS A 145 16.40 17.67 -39.53
C LYS A 145 15.23 18.61 -39.28
N ASN A 146 14.89 19.46 -40.24
CA ASN A 146 13.72 20.33 -40.13
C ASN A 146 12.50 19.41 -40.04
N ILE A 147 11.99 19.19 -38.82
CA ILE A 147 10.80 18.38 -38.58
C ILE A 147 9.68 19.00 -39.39
N SER A 148 9.21 18.29 -40.41
CA SER A 148 8.14 18.80 -41.26
C SER A 148 6.81 18.73 -40.50
N GLU A 149 5.81 19.51 -40.94
CA GLU A 149 4.44 19.38 -40.39
C GLU A 149 3.88 17.96 -40.56
N ALA A 150 4.30 17.23 -41.61
CA ALA A 150 3.89 15.86 -41.84
C ALA A 150 4.51 14.88 -40.82
N ASP A 151 5.80 15.04 -40.49
CA ASP A 151 6.48 14.24 -39.47
C ASP A 151 5.86 14.48 -38.09
N LEU A 152 5.57 15.73 -37.77
CA LEU A 152 4.92 16.10 -36.51
C LEU A 152 3.48 15.52 -36.41
N SER A 153 2.72 15.55 -37.50
CA SER A 153 1.39 14.94 -37.54
C SER A 153 1.45 13.44 -37.32
N ALA A 154 2.38 12.75 -37.99
CA ALA A 154 2.58 11.31 -37.82
C ALA A 154 2.98 10.95 -36.38
N ALA A 155 3.87 11.74 -35.77
CA ALA A 155 4.28 11.59 -34.38
C ALA A 155 3.09 11.67 -33.40
N TYR A 156 2.21 12.67 -33.55
CA TYR A 156 0.99 12.76 -32.73
C TYR A 156 0.02 11.61 -32.98
N ASP A 157 -0.11 11.14 -34.23
CA ASP A 157 -0.95 9.97 -34.55
C ASP A 157 -0.42 8.70 -33.88
N THR A 158 0.89 8.52 -33.82
CA THR A 158 1.53 7.43 -33.07
C THR A 158 1.20 7.51 -31.59
N CYS A 159 1.35 8.68 -30.96
CA CYS A 159 0.97 8.89 -29.56
C CYS A 159 -0.53 8.61 -29.31
N MET A 160 -1.42 9.03 -30.21
CA MET A 160 -2.85 8.75 -30.12
C MET A 160 -3.16 7.25 -30.26
N LYS A 161 -2.44 6.51 -31.10
CA LYS A 161 -2.59 5.05 -31.21
C LYS A 161 -2.21 4.35 -29.90
N ILE A 162 -1.14 4.79 -29.23
CA ILE A 162 -0.73 4.27 -27.92
C ILE A 162 -1.87 4.47 -26.89
N VAL A 163 -2.48 5.66 -26.85
CA VAL A 163 -3.62 5.94 -25.96
C VAL A 163 -4.83 5.02 -26.25
N VAL A 164 -5.14 4.77 -27.53
CA VAL A 164 -6.29 3.93 -27.91
C VAL A 164 -6.01 2.43 -27.70
N GLY A 165 -4.75 2.01 -27.85
CA GLY A 165 -4.32 0.62 -27.70
C GLY A 165 -4.25 0.15 -26.25
N HIS A 166 -4.13 1.06 -25.28
CA HIS A 166 -4.06 0.74 -23.86
C HIS A 166 -5.40 0.95 -23.14
N TYR A 167 -5.82 -0.05 -22.37
CA TYR A 167 -6.98 0.06 -21.50
C TYR A 167 -6.60 0.79 -20.20
N GLU A 168 -7.32 1.88 -19.91
CA GLU A 168 -7.13 2.67 -18.69
C GLU A 168 -8.46 2.81 -17.92
N ASN A 169 -8.37 2.89 -16.60
CA ASN A 169 -9.54 3.10 -15.73
C ASN A 169 -10.17 4.51 -15.92
N PHE A 170 -9.40 5.44 -16.48
CA PHE A 170 -9.84 6.78 -16.83
C PHE A 170 -9.54 7.07 -18.32
N PRO A 171 -10.47 7.69 -19.07
CA PRO A 171 -10.22 8.01 -20.46
C PRO A 171 -9.12 9.06 -20.59
N VAL A 172 -7.94 8.65 -21.03
CA VAL A 172 -6.84 9.54 -21.42
C VAL A 172 -7.20 10.25 -22.73
N ALA A 173 -6.85 11.53 -22.86
CA ALA A 173 -7.20 12.36 -24.02
C ALA A 173 -8.71 12.35 -24.37
N SER A 174 -9.56 12.40 -23.34
CA SER A 174 -11.00 12.18 -23.48
C SER A 174 -11.70 13.14 -24.46
N LYS A 175 -12.88 12.75 -24.96
CA LYS A 175 -13.72 13.64 -25.78
C LYS A 175 -14.21 14.89 -25.02
N LEU A 176 -14.08 14.94 -23.69
CA LEU A 176 -14.41 16.12 -22.90
C LEU A 176 -13.38 17.24 -23.09
N LEU A 177 -12.13 16.90 -23.41
CA LEU A 177 -11.07 17.86 -23.69
C LEU A 177 -11.25 18.59 -25.02
N PRO A 178 -10.75 19.84 -25.14
CA PRO A 178 -10.68 20.55 -26.40
C PRO A 178 -9.90 19.73 -27.45
N LYS A 179 -10.40 19.66 -28.69
CA LYS A 179 -9.76 18.89 -29.78
C LYS A 179 -8.27 19.23 -29.97
N LYS A 180 -7.90 20.51 -29.78
CA LYS A 180 -6.53 21.02 -29.92
C LYS A 180 -5.57 20.55 -28.83
N ILE A 181 -6.07 20.15 -27.65
CA ILE A 181 -5.24 19.75 -26.50
C ILE A 181 -5.01 18.24 -26.47
N ARG A 182 -5.91 17.44 -27.05
CA ARG A 182 -5.84 15.97 -27.00
C ARG A 182 -4.53 15.38 -27.53
N PRO A 183 -3.96 15.84 -28.67
CA PRO A 183 -2.68 15.30 -29.16
C PRO A 183 -1.53 15.52 -28.16
N HIS A 184 -1.51 16.68 -27.50
CA HIS A 184 -0.50 17.01 -26.48
C HIS A 184 -0.64 16.15 -25.22
N VAL A 185 -1.88 15.90 -24.77
CA VAL A 185 -2.14 14.96 -23.67
C VAL A 185 -1.70 13.55 -24.05
N ALA A 186 -1.93 13.13 -25.30
CA ALA A 186 -1.48 11.83 -25.79
C ALA A 186 0.05 11.72 -25.85
N ALA A 187 0.77 12.79 -26.22
CA ALA A 187 2.23 12.81 -26.21
C ALA A 187 2.80 12.64 -24.79
N VAL A 188 2.24 13.35 -23.81
CA VAL A 188 2.62 13.21 -22.40
C VAL A 188 2.33 11.80 -21.88
N TYR A 189 1.17 11.24 -22.22
CA TYR A 189 0.83 9.85 -21.85
C TYR A 189 1.77 8.84 -22.51
N ALA A 190 2.05 8.96 -23.81
CA ALA A 190 2.94 8.05 -24.52
C ALA A 190 4.36 8.07 -23.94
N PHE A 191 4.87 9.24 -23.54
CA PHE A 191 6.13 9.36 -22.83
C PHE A 191 6.12 8.60 -21.50
N ALA A 192 5.10 8.84 -20.66
CA ALA A 192 4.99 8.19 -19.36
C ALA A 192 4.83 6.67 -19.51
N ARG A 193 3.98 6.23 -20.44
CA ARG A 193 3.75 4.80 -20.72
C ARG A 193 5.00 4.10 -21.23
N GLY A 194 5.77 4.74 -22.10
CA GLY A 194 7.03 4.17 -22.58
C GLY A 194 8.05 3.95 -21.45
N ALA A 195 8.12 4.86 -20.47
CA ALA A 195 8.96 4.69 -19.29
C ALA A 195 8.42 3.61 -18.33
N ASP A 196 7.11 3.60 -18.10
CA ASP A 196 6.40 2.57 -17.31
C ASP A 196 6.64 1.16 -17.89
N ASP A 197 6.49 0.99 -19.20
CA ASP A 197 6.74 -0.27 -19.91
C ASP A 197 8.18 -0.75 -19.72
N ILE A 198 9.17 0.15 -19.66
CA ILE A 198 10.57 -0.21 -19.37
C ILE A 198 10.70 -0.72 -17.94
N ALA A 199 10.12 -0.02 -16.97
CA ALA A 199 10.15 -0.37 -15.55
C ALA A 199 9.46 -1.72 -15.27
N ASP A 200 8.34 -2.00 -15.93
CA ASP A 200 7.52 -3.20 -15.73
C ASP A 200 8.04 -4.46 -16.45
N THR A 201 9.10 -4.37 -17.28
CA THR A 201 9.65 -5.55 -17.96
C THR A 201 10.24 -6.58 -16.99
N THR A 202 10.34 -7.83 -17.42
CA THR A 202 11.04 -8.91 -16.68
C THR A 202 12.57 -8.87 -16.84
N ARG A 203 13.12 -7.81 -17.43
CA ARG A 203 14.55 -7.64 -17.65
C ARG A 203 15.30 -7.44 -16.32
N PRO A 204 16.61 -7.74 -16.25
CA PRO A 204 17.44 -7.44 -15.09
C PRO A 204 17.30 -5.98 -14.63
N ILE A 205 17.41 -5.74 -13.33
CA ILE A 205 17.28 -4.40 -12.71
C ILE A 205 18.22 -3.39 -13.39
N ASP A 206 19.49 -3.73 -13.55
CA ASP A 206 20.50 -2.82 -14.12
C ASP A 206 20.16 -2.44 -15.57
N GLU A 207 19.60 -3.38 -16.35
CA GLU A 207 19.20 -3.11 -17.73
C GLU A 207 17.97 -2.19 -17.80
N ARG A 208 16.98 -2.40 -16.91
CA ARG A 208 15.81 -1.51 -16.82
C ARG A 208 16.22 -0.09 -16.44
N LEU A 209 17.14 0.06 -15.47
CA LEU A 209 17.65 1.36 -15.04
C LEU A 209 18.43 2.06 -16.17
N ALA A 210 19.34 1.35 -16.84
CA ALA A 210 20.10 1.91 -17.97
C ALA A 210 19.18 2.39 -19.10
N ARG A 211 18.11 1.64 -19.40
CA ARG A 211 17.11 2.06 -20.40
C ARG A 211 16.30 3.28 -19.96
N LEU A 212 16.02 3.42 -18.67
CA LEU A 212 15.39 4.63 -18.12
C LEU A 212 16.35 5.83 -18.15
N ASP A 213 17.65 5.62 -17.99
CA ASP A 213 18.68 6.67 -18.16
C ASP A 213 18.72 7.17 -19.61
N VAL A 214 18.74 6.26 -20.59
CA VAL A 214 18.64 6.63 -22.03
C VAL A 214 17.32 7.37 -22.32
N TRP A 215 16.21 6.97 -21.70
CA TRP A 215 14.93 7.66 -21.85
C TRP A 215 14.96 9.09 -21.26
N GLU A 216 15.70 9.29 -20.18
CA GLU A 216 15.97 10.61 -19.58
C GLU A 216 16.85 11.48 -20.48
N GLU A 217 17.88 10.92 -21.09
CA GLU A 217 18.73 11.63 -22.05
C GLU A 217 17.93 12.12 -23.26
N LYS A 218 17.04 11.28 -23.80
CA LYS A 218 16.12 11.66 -24.90
C LYS A 218 15.19 12.80 -24.49
N LEU A 219 14.74 12.84 -23.23
CA LEU A 219 13.94 13.94 -22.69
C LEU A 219 14.74 15.25 -22.62
N LEU A 220 16.01 15.19 -22.18
CA LEU A 220 16.91 16.35 -22.11
C LEU A 220 17.24 16.92 -23.51
N LEU A 221 17.37 16.04 -24.51
CA LEU A 221 17.51 16.46 -25.90
C LEU A 221 16.21 17.09 -26.44
N ALA A 222 15.06 16.48 -26.14
CA ALA A 222 13.76 16.96 -26.59
C ALA A 222 13.45 18.37 -26.09
N GLU A 223 13.86 18.72 -24.87
CA GLU A 223 13.77 20.09 -24.34
C GLU A 223 14.49 21.11 -25.25
N LYS A 224 15.66 20.74 -25.77
CA LYS A 224 16.49 21.57 -26.65
C LYS A 224 16.01 21.58 -28.11
N GLY A 225 14.91 20.90 -28.40
CA GLY A 225 14.37 20.76 -29.77
C GLY A 225 15.04 19.69 -30.61
N VAL A 226 15.86 18.84 -30.00
CA VAL A 226 16.48 17.69 -30.66
C VAL A 226 15.73 16.43 -30.24
N ALA A 227 14.98 15.83 -31.15
CA ALA A 227 14.17 14.66 -30.82
C ALA A 227 14.23 13.61 -31.92
N GLU A 228 14.49 12.37 -31.50
CA GLU A 228 14.53 11.20 -32.36
C GLU A 228 13.50 10.20 -31.82
N SER A 229 12.67 9.63 -32.71
CA SER A 229 11.40 8.89 -32.47
C SER A 229 10.12 9.73 -32.32
N ASP A 230 9.00 9.17 -32.79
CA ASP A 230 7.67 9.79 -32.81
C ASP A 230 7.22 10.33 -31.45
N VAL A 231 7.45 9.59 -30.36
CA VAL A 231 7.05 10.01 -29.01
C VAL A 231 7.79 11.28 -28.60
N PHE A 232 9.10 11.32 -28.78
CA PHE A 232 9.92 12.48 -28.41
C PHE A 232 9.75 13.66 -29.37
N ILE A 233 9.44 13.43 -30.66
CA ILE A 233 9.07 14.50 -31.61
C ILE A 233 7.80 15.22 -31.12
N ALA A 234 6.74 14.45 -30.83
CA ALA A 234 5.48 15.02 -30.34
C ALA A 234 5.65 15.69 -28.96
N LEU A 235 6.46 15.09 -28.07
CA LEU A 235 6.73 15.63 -26.74
C LEU A 235 7.54 16.92 -26.79
N SER A 236 8.62 16.97 -27.59
CA SER A 236 9.46 18.15 -27.78
C SER A 236 8.63 19.35 -28.25
N HIS A 237 7.81 19.14 -29.29
CA HIS A 237 6.87 20.17 -29.76
C HIS A 237 5.88 20.59 -28.67
N THR A 238 5.34 19.64 -27.90
CA THR A 238 4.42 19.93 -26.79
C THR A 238 5.08 20.77 -25.69
N ILE A 239 6.31 20.43 -25.29
CA ILE A 239 7.08 21.16 -24.28
C ILE A 239 7.30 22.61 -24.72
N GLN A 240 7.75 22.81 -25.96
CA GLN A 240 8.02 24.14 -26.50
C GLN A 240 6.75 24.98 -26.68
N GLN A 241 5.71 24.39 -27.28
CA GLN A 241 4.45 25.11 -27.56
C GLN A 241 3.77 25.63 -26.30
N PHE A 242 3.82 24.87 -25.20
CA PHE A 242 3.16 25.24 -23.95
C PHE A 242 4.11 25.78 -22.88
N GLY A 243 5.42 25.82 -23.14
CA GLY A 243 6.44 26.23 -22.17
C GLY A 243 6.41 25.36 -20.91
N LEU A 244 6.39 24.04 -21.07
CA LEU A 244 6.33 23.11 -19.95
C LEU A 244 7.70 23.00 -19.27
N PRO A 245 7.79 23.09 -17.94
CA PRO A 245 9.05 22.84 -17.24
C PRO A 245 9.43 21.37 -17.37
N LEU A 246 10.73 21.07 -17.37
CA LEU A 246 11.23 19.69 -17.47
C LEU A 246 11.04 18.89 -16.18
N LYS A 247 11.04 19.58 -15.03
CA LYS A 247 11.02 18.97 -13.69
C LYS A 247 9.90 17.91 -13.49
N PRO A 248 8.63 18.14 -13.87
CA PRO A 248 7.58 17.14 -13.78
C PRO A 248 7.89 15.84 -14.56
N PHE A 249 8.52 15.93 -15.74
CA PHE A 249 8.88 14.75 -16.52
C PHE A 249 10.02 13.96 -15.86
N LEU A 250 11.02 14.66 -15.33
CA LEU A 250 12.11 14.06 -14.54
C LEU A 250 11.59 13.41 -13.25
N ASP A 251 10.58 14.01 -12.60
CA ASP A 251 9.93 13.40 -11.44
C ASP A 251 9.27 12.06 -11.78
N LEU A 252 8.58 11.96 -12.92
CA LEU A 252 8.01 10.69 -13.39
C LEU A 252 9.08 9.63 -13.63
N LEU A 253 10.18 9.98 -14.32
CA LEU A 253 11.29 9.04 -14.55
C LEU A 253 11.94 8.59 -13.24
N SER A 254 12.10 9.51 -12.29
CA SER A 254 12.58 9.16 -10.96
C SER A 254 11.64 8.21 -10.22
N ALA A 255 10.31 8.31 -10.41
CA ALA A 255 9.37 7.35 -9.86
C ALA A 255 9.46 5.98 -10.55
N PHE A 256 9.55 5.92 -11.88
CA PHE A 256 9.72 4.65 -12.59
C PHE A 256 11.01 3.92 -12.21
N LYS A 257 12.12 4.66 -12.02
CA LYS A 257 13.38 4.11 -11.47
C LYS A 257 13.20 3.60 -10.04
N GLN A 258 12.38 4.28 -9.24
CA GLN A 258 12.05 3.85 -7.89
C GLN A 258 11.22 2.56 -7.89
N ASP A 259 10.24 2.41 -8.78
CA ASP A 259 9.39 1.21 -8.87
C ASP A 259 10.20 -0.07 -9.21
N VAL A 260 11.36 0.08 -9.86
CA VAL A 260 12.29 -1.03 -10.11
C VAL A 260 12.99 -1.51 -8.82
N THR A 261 13.19 -0.64 -7.83
CA THR A 261 14.11 -0.87 -6.69
C THR A 261 13.45 -0.84 -5.32
N VAL A 262 12.34 -0.13 -5.15
CA VAL A 262 11.64 0.09 -3.88
C VAL A 262 10.33 -0.69 -3.88
N LEU A 263 10.29 -1.74 -3.06
CA LEU A 263 9.16 -2.66 -2.98
C LEU A 263 8.31 -2.47 -1.73
N ARG A 264 8.78 -1.70 -0.73
CA ARG A 264 8.10 -1.46 0.55
C ARG A 264 8.28 -0.01 0.99
N TYR A 265 7.27 0.53 1.67
CA TYR A 265 7.25 1.92 2.15
C TYR A 265 7.23 1.96 3.68
N PRO A 266 8.28 2.48 4.34
CA PRO A 266 8.40 2.40 5.80
C PRO A 266 7.29 3.15 6.55
N ASN A 267 6.80 4.26 5.98
CA ASN A 267 5.76 5.10 6.55
C ASN A 267 4.98 5.83 5.47
N TYR A 268 3.92 6.53 5.89
CA TYR A 268 3.05 7.24 4.97
C TYR A 268 3.74 8.41 4.26
N GLU A 269 4.68 9.08 4.92
CA GLU A 269 5.49 10.14 4.33
C GLU A 269 6.30 9.64 3.13
N ALA A 270 6.89 8.43 3.23
CA ALA A 270 7.59 7.80 2.12
C ALA A 270 6.64 7.47 0.95
N LEU A 271 5.42 6.99 1.24
CA LEU A 271 4.40 6.78 0.20
C LEU A 271 3.98 8.09 -0.47
N LEU A 272 3.82 9.17 0.30
CA LEU A 272 3.50 10.50 -0.25
C LEU A 272 4.63 11.06 -1.11
N ASP A 273 5.89 10.85 -0.72
CA ASP A 273 7.05 11.25 -1.52
C ASP A 273 7.09 10.50 -2.87
N TYR A 274 6.74 9.21 -2.87
CA TYR A 274 6.52 8.47 -4.10
C TYR A 274 5.38 9.05 -4.94
N CYS A 275 4.19 9.24 -4.39
CA CYS A 275 3.06 9.83 -5.12
C CYS A 275 3.36 11.24 -5.67
N ARG A 276 4.20 12.01 -4.97
CA ARG A 276 4.69 13.31 -5.42
C ARG A 276 5.48 13.22 -6.73
N ARG A 277 6.14 12.10 -6.98
CA ARG A 277 6.90 11.83 -8.21
C ARG A 277 6.10 11.03 -9.24
N SER A 278 5.31 10.03 -8.83
CA SER A 278 4.60 9.12 -9.75
C SER A 278 3.29 9.67 -10.30
N ALA A 279 2.59 10.55 -9.56
CA ALA A 279 1.24 10.97 -9.92
C ALA A 279 1.06 12.49 -10.06
N ASN A 280 1.58 13.27 -9.12
CA ASN A 280 1.40 14.73 -9.10
C ASN A 280 1.91 15.43 -10.38
N PRO A 281 3.03 15.01 -11.00
CA PRO A 281 3.52 15.64 -12.22
C PRO A 281 2.51 15.62 -13.38
N VAL A 282 1.75 14.52 -13.53
CA VAL A 282 0.75 14.37 -14.59
C VAL A 282 -0.33 15.46 -14.47
N GLY A 283 -0.88 15.65 -13.27
CA GLY A 283 -1.89 16.68 -13.03
C GLY A 283 -1.38 18.08 -13.30
N ARG A 284 -0.16 18.38 -12.84
CA ARG A 284 0.51 19.67 -13.09
C ARG A 284 0.71 19.92 -14.58
N ILE A 285 1.18 18.94 -15.35
CA ILE A 285 1.35 19.06 -16.81
C ILE A 285 0.01 19.32 -17.49
N VAL A 286 -1.05 18.55 -17.16
CA VAL A 286 -2.38 18.71 -17.75
C VAL A 286 -2.96 20.10 -17.46
N LEU A 287 -2.76 20.65 -16.27
CA LEU A 287 -3.13 22.03 -15.94
C LEU A 287 -2.36 23.06 -16.79
N MET A 288 -1.05 22.88 -16.93
CA MET A 288 -0.20 23.78 -17.72
C MET A 288 -0.53 23.74 -19.21
N LEU A 289 -0.92 22.58 -19.76
CA LEU A 289 -1.46 22.47 -21.14
C LEU A 289 -2.73 23.32 -21.35
N HIS A 290 -3.45 23.62 -20.28
CA HIS A 290 -4.63 24.50 -20.31
C HIS A 290 -4.34 25.94 -19.84
N GLY A 291 -3.06 26.29 -19.67
CA GLY A 291 -2.62 27.61 -19.23
C GLY A 291 -2.82 27.89 -17.74
N VAL A 292 -3.15 26.87 -16.93
CA VAL A 292 -3.30 27.00 -15.47
C VAL A 292 -1.94 26.80 -14.81
N ARG A 293 -1.45 27.84 -14.12
CA ARG A 293 -0.10 27.89 -13.52
C ARG A 293 -0.11 28.44 -12.09
N ASP A 294 -1.28 28.72 -11.51
CA ASP A 294 -1.36 29.20 -10.14
C ASP A 294 -1.02 28.08 -9.14
N GLU A 295 -0.20 28.42 -8.14
CA GLU A 295 0.33 27.43 -7.19
C GLU A 295 -0.80 26.75 -6.39
N GLU A 296 -1.87 27.48 -6.08
CA GLU A 296 -3.03 26.90 -5.36
C GLU A 296 -3.73 25.81 -6.19
N ALA A 297 -3.94 26.03 -7.49
CA ALA A 297 -4.47 25.00 -8.39
C ALA A 297 -3.51 23.81 -8.53
N LEU A 298 -2.20 24.05 -8.59
CA LEU A 298 -1.21 22.97 -8.65
C LEU A 298 -1.23 22.13 -7.36
N LEU A 299 -1.25 22.75 -6.18
CA LEU A 299 -1.36 22.04 -4.90
C LEU A 299 -2.69 21.28 -4.75
N ALA A 300 -3.79 21.86 -5.23
CA ALA A 300 -5.08 21.17 -5.24
C ALA A 300 -5.09 20.00 -6.25
N SER A 301 -4.42 20.14 -7.39
CA SER A 301 -4.21 19.06 -8.36
C SER A 301 -3.38 17.93 -7.77
N ASP A 302 -2.28 18.27 -7.09
CA ASP A 302 -1.42 17.30 -6.39
C ASP A 302 -2.25 16.47 -5.39
N ALA A 303 -3.13 17.12 -4.63
CA ALA A 303 -4.01 16.41 -3.70
C ALA A 303 -4.95 15.42 -4.43
N ILE A 304 -5.47 15.76 -5.61
CA ILE A 304 -6.29 14.84 -6.42
C ILE A 304 -5.43 13.69 -6.98
N CYS A 305 -4.27 13.99 -7.55
CA CYS A 305 -3.37 13.01 -8.14
C CYS A 305 -2.85 12.01 -7.10
N THR A 306 -2.37 12.50 -5.97
CA THR A 306 -1.98 11.67 -4.83
C THR A 306 -3.16 10.80 -4.35
N ALA A 307 -4.38 11.37 -4.27
CA ALA A 307 -5.55 10.61 -3.85
C ALA A 307 -5.94 9.49 -4.84
N LEU A 308 -5.82 9.75 -6.14
CA LEU A 308 -6.05 8.76 -7.20
C LEU A 308 -5.02 7.64 -7.12
N GLN A 309 -3.74 7.97 -6.93
CA GLN A 309 -2.67 6.99 -6.83
C GLN A 309 -2.86 6.07 -5.62
N ILE A 310 -3.13 6.65 -4.45
CA ILE A 310 -3.44 5.84 -3.26
C ILE A 310 -4.72 5.03 -3.45
N ALA A 311 -5.73 5.55 -4.16
CA ALA A 311 -6.95 4.79 -4.44
C ALA A 311 -6.65 3.53 -5.28
N ASN A 312 -5.77 3.62 -6.27
CA ASN A 312 -5.32 2.46 -7.06
C ASN A 312 -4.62 1.43 -6.15
N HIS A 313 -3.63 1.86 -5.36
CA HIS A 313 -2.94 0.96 -4.41
C HIS A 313 -3.88 0.30 -3.39
N LEU A 314 -4.98 0.94 -3.02
CA LEU A 314 -5.98 0.37 -2.12
C LEU A 314 -6.96 -0.59 -2.81
N GLN A 315 -7.06 -0.56 -4.14
CA GLN A 315 -7.86 -1.52 -4.90
C GLN A 315 -7.07 -2.79 -5.20
N ASP A 316 -5.78 -2.63 -5.52
CA ASP A 316 -4.94 -3.69 -6.10
C ASP A 316 -4.00 -4.33 -5.05
N VAL A 317 -4.36 -4.25 -3.76
CA VAL A 317 -3.52 -4.67 -2.63
C VAL A 317 -2.99 -6.11 -2.78
N LYS A 318 -3.85 -7.05 -3.17
CA LYS A 318 -3.46 -8.46 -3.29
C LYS A 318 -2.61 -8.67 -4.54
N GLU A 319 -3.02 -8.11 -5.66
CA GLU A 319 -2.31 -8.20 -6.94
C GLU A 319 -0.89 -7.62 -6.85
N ASP A 320 -0.72 -6.50 -6.14
CA ASP A 320 0.58 -5.90 -5.85
C ASP A 320 1.42 -6.81 -4.93
N ALA A 321 0.83 -7.34 -3.86
CA ALA A 321 1.51 -8.23 -2.93
C ALA A 321 1.96 -9.54 -3.61
N GLU A 322 1.16 -10.09 -4.54
CA GLU A 322 1.51 -11.27 -5.35
C GLU A 322 2.73 -11.01 -6.26
N ARG A 323 2.94 -9.76 -6.67
CA ARG A 323 4.15 -9.32 -7.41
C ARG A 323 5.32 -9.00 -6.48
N GLY A 324 5.13 -9.09 -5.17
CA GLY A 324 6.14 -8.78 -4.16
C GLY A 324 6.28 -7.31 -3.83
N ILE A 325 5.29 -6.48 -4.20
CA ILE A 325 5.25 -5.03 -3.94
C ILE A 325 4.21 -4.74 -2.87
N VAL A 326 4.55 -3.92 -1.88
CA VAL A 326 3.61 -3.48 -0.83
C VAL A 326 3.69 -1.96 -0.68
N TYR A 327 2.75 -1.25 -1.31
CA TYR A 327 2.60 0.21 -1.21
C TYR A 327 2.05 0.68 0.15
N LEU A 328 1.40 -0.22 0.88
CA LEU A 328 0.82 0.07 2.18
C LEU A 328 1.93 0.42 3.21
N PRO A 329 1.80 1.54 3.96
CA PRO A 329 2.81 1.95 4.94
C PRO A 329 3.04 0.89 6.03
N GLN A 330 4.30 0.46 6.19
CA GLN A 330 4.66 -0.67 7.05
C GLN A 330 4.45 -0.41 8.55
N ASP A 331 4.75 0.80 9.01
CA ASP A 331 4.50 1.22 10.40
C ASP A 331 3.01 1.20 10.75
N GLU A 332 2.15 1.64 9.83
CA GLU A 332 0.71 1.64 10.00
C GLU A 332 0.12 0.23 9.88
N MET A 333 0.61 -0.61 8.94
CA MET A 333 0.25 -2.03 8.90
C MET A 333 0.52 -2.70 10.25
N LYS A 334 1.72 -2.50 10.81
CA LYS A 334 2.09 -2.99 12.13
C LYS A 334 1.16 -2.48 13.23
N ARG A 335 0.82 -1.18 13.22
CA ARG A 335 -0.11 -0.56 14.18
C ARG A 335 -1.51 -1.21 14.15
N PHE A 336 -1.95 -1.64 12.97
CA PHE A 336 -3.21 -2.35 12.80
C PHE A 336 -3.10 -3.86 12.98
N ALA A 337 -1.92 -4.38 13.35
CA ALA A 337 -1.61 -5.81 13.41
C ALA A 337 -1.88 -6.54 12.07
N VAL A 338 -1.49 -5.91 10.97
CA VAL A 338 -1.55 -6.47 9.61
C VAL A 338 -0.14 -6.89 9.19
N SER A 339 0.01 -8.15 8.80
CA SER A 339 1.21 -8.72 8.20
C SER A 339 1.17 -8.68 6.67
N GLU A 340 2.30 -8.92 5.99
CA GLU A 340 2.30 -9.05 4.52
C GLU A 340 1.55 -10.32 4.09
N GLU A 341 1.59 -11.38 4.91
CA GLU A 341 0.85 -12.62 4.67
C GLU A 341 -0.67 -12.41 4.68
N ASP A 342 -1.16 -11.47 5.51
CA ASP A 342 -2.58 -11.09 5.52
C ASP A 342 -3.04 -10.42 4.22
N LEU A 343 -2.12 -9.97 3.36
CA LEU A 343 -2.46 -9.39 2.05
C LEU A 343 -2.74 -10.48 0.99
N LEU A 344 -2.19 -11.68 1.20
CA LEU A 344 -2.21 -12.78 0.23
C LEU A 344 -3.31 -13.82 0.49
N VAL A 345 -4.02 -13.72 1.62
CA VAL A 345 -5.15 -14.61 1.94
C VAL A 345 -6.32 -14.45 0.94
N ASP A 346 -7.30 -15.35 0.98
CA ASP A 346 -8.47 -15.27 0.11
C ASP A 346 -9.55 -14.30 0.61
N VAL A 347 -9.55 -14.01 1.92
CA VAL A 347 -10.55 -13.19 2.58
C VAL A 347 -9.85 -12.26 3.56
N ALA A 348 -9.99 -10.95 3.36
CA ALA A 348 -9.30 -9.96 4.18
C ALA A 348 -9.64 -10.11 5.67
N THR A 349 -8.61 -10.06 6.51
CA THR A 349 -8.74 -10.15 7.98
C THR A 349 -9.48 -8.92 8.55
N PRO A 350 -10.07 -9.02 9.76
CA PRO A 350 -10.66 -7.85 10.43
C PRO A 350 -9.71 -6.66 10.60
N GLN A 351 -8.43 -6.94 10.80
CA GLN A 351 -7.32 -6.01 10.94
C GLN A 351 -7.06 -5.29 9.62
N LEU A 352 -6.90 -6.05 8.52
CA LEU A 352 -6.71 -5.49 7.18
C LEU A 352 -7.90 -4.63 6.75
N ARG A 353 -9.14 -5.08 6.98
CA ARG A 353 -10.33 -4.28 6.67
C ARG A 353 -10.38 -2.98 7.47
N ALA A 354 -9.98 -3.01 8.75
CA ALA A 354 -9.92 -1.80 9.58
C ALA A 354 -8.90 -0.81 9.03
N PHE A 355 -7.73 -1.32 8.66
CA PHE A 355 -6.67 -0.55 8.06
C PHE A 355 -7.12 0.08 6.74
N LEU A 356 -7.76 -0.68 5.84
CA LEU A 356 -8.32 -0.15 4.61
C LEU A 356 -9.36 0.96 4.85
N VAL A 357 -10.24 0.81 5.84
CA VAL A 357 -11.20 1.87 6.19
C VAL A 357 -10.46 3.14 6.63
N PHE A 358 -9.41 3.01 7.44
CA PHE A 358 -8.55 4.12 7.87
C PHE A 358 -7.87 4.81 6.68
N GLN A 359 -7.25 4.03 5.78
CA GLN A 359 -6.62 4.55 4.57
C GLN A 359 -7.62 5.26 3.66
N ILE A 360 -8.79 4.65 3.40
CA ILE A 360 -9.84 5.22 2.56
C ILE A 360 -10.31 6.59 3.08
N LYS A 361 -10.48 6.75 4.39
CA LYS A 361 -10.85 8.04 5.00
C LYS A 361 -9.78 9.09 4.73
N ARG A 362 -8.52 8.74 4.95
CA ARG A 362 -7.39 9.64 4.69
C ARG A 362 -7.33 10.03 3.22
N THR A 363 -7.52 9.09 2.31
CA THR A 363 -7.56 9.35 0.85
C THR A 363 -8.75 10.23 0.45
N LYS A 364 -9.93 10.04 1.06
CA LYS A 364 -11.09 10.93 0.85
C LYS A 364 -10.83 12.37 1.29
N ARG A 365 -10.01 12.58 2.33
CA ARG A 365 -9.58 13.94 2.73
C ARG A 365 -8.64 14.59 1.71
N LEU A 366 -7.78 13.82 1.04
CA LEU A 366 -6.98 14.32 -0.07
C LEU A 366 -7.86 14.75 -1.24
N PHE A 367 -8.87 13.95 -1.61
CA PHE A 367 -9.89 14.37 -2.58
C PHE A 367 -10.59 15.67 -2.15
N LYS A 368 -10.94 15.81 -0.86
CA LYS A 368 -11.53 17.03 -0.33
C LYS A 368 -10.58 18.24 -0.47
N LYS A 369 -9.28 18.08 -0.18
CA LYS A 369 -8.26 19.13 -0.38
C LYS A 369 -8.14 19.57 -1.84
N GLY A 370 -8.49 18.70 -2.79
CA GLY A 370 -8.54 19.02 -4.22
C GLY A 370 -9.78 19.78 -4.71
N LEU A 371 -10.83 19.92 -3.88
CA LEU A 371 -12.07 20.60 -4.28
C LEU A 371 -11.89 22.05 -4.77
N PRO A 372 -10.98 22.88 -4.19
CA PRO A 372 -10.76 24.25 -4.67
C PRO A 372 -10.47 24.32 -6.18
N LEU A 373 -9.70 23.37 -6.72
CA LEU A 373 -9.43 23.28 -8.16
C LEU A 373 -10.71 23.11 -8.98
N LEU A 374 -11.66 22.32 -8.49
CA LEU A 374 -12.92 22.08 -9.19
C LEU A 374 -13.83 23.32 -9.19
N TYR A 375 -13.70 24.19 -8.17
CA TYR A 375 -14.42 25.46 -8.09
C TYR A 375 -13.78 26.53 -8.99
N SER A 376 -12.45 26.56 -9.11
CA SER A 376 -11.72 27.53 -9.92
C SER A 376 -11.71 27.19 -11.42
N THR A 377 -11.78 25.91 -11.79
CA THR A 377 -11.72 25.47 -13.19
C THR A 377 -13.10 25.39 -13.86
N ARG A 378 -13.22 25.99 -15.06
CA ARG A 378 -14.46 26.04 -15.85
C ARG A 378 -14.31 25.31 -17.19
N GLY A 379 -15.40 25.26 -17.96
CA GLY A 379 -15.38 24.76 -19.33
C GLY A 379 -15.06 23.26 -19.44
N ALA A 380 -14.33 22.90 -20.50
CA ALA A 380 -13.96 21.52 -20.82
C ALA A 380 -13.10 20.86 -19.74
N LEU A 381 -12.02 21.53 -19.31
CA LEU A 381 -11.13 21.04 -18.26
C LEU A 381 -11.88 20.80 -16.94
N GLY A 382 -12.66 21.78 -16.48
CA GLY A 382 -13.42 21.63 -15.22
C GLY A 382 -14.43 20.46 -15.28
N ARG A 383 -15.01 20.17 -16.45
CA ARG A 383 -15.89 19.01 -16.64
C ARG A 383 -15.14 17.69 -16.49
N GLU A 384 -13.95 17.59 -17.08
CA GLU A 384 -13.12 16.40 -16.97
C GLU A 384 -12.61 16.19 -15.55
N LEU A 385 -12.09 17.25 -14.90
CA LEU A 385 -11.62 17.17 -13.51
C LEU A 385 -12.71 16.72 -12.55
N ARG A 386 -13.97 17.19 -12.71
CA ARG A 386 -15.11 16.70 -11.89
C ARG A 386 -15.41 15.23 -12.14
N ALA A 387 -15.27 14.75 -13.38
CA ALA A 387 -15.48 13.34 -13.71
C ALA A 387 -14.39 12.44 -13.11
N ILE A 388 -13.11 12.83 -13.28
CA ILE A 388 -11.95 12.15 -12.70
C ILE A 388 -12.06 12.09 -11.18
N TRP A 389 -12.29 13.25 -10.53
CA TRP A 389 -12.45 13.33 -9.09
C TRP A 389 -13.55 12.40 -8.58
N ARG A 390 -14.72 12.39 -9.25
CA ARG A 390 -15.82 11.50 -8.84
C ARG A 390 -15.48 10.03 -9.06
N GLY A 391 -14.77 9.71 -10.13
CA GLY A 391 -14.31 8.35 -10.42
C GLY A 391 -13.35 7.85 -9.35
N GLY A 392 -12.37 8.66 -8.93
CA GLY A 392 -11.46 8.33 -7.83
C GLY A 392 -12.19 8.08 -6.49
N VAL A 393 -13.15 8.94 -6.13
CA VAL A 393 -13.99 8.69 -4.94
C VAL A 393 -14.84 7.42 -5.12
N ALA A 394 -15.29 7.13 -6.34
CA ALA A 394 -16.08 5.93 -6.63
C ALA A 394 -15.25 4.64 -6.54
N ALA A 395 -13.95 4.70 -6.81
CA ALA A 395 -13.01 3.59 -6.60
C ALA A 395 -12.88 3.27 -5.10
N LEU A 396 -12.73 4.28 -4.25
CA LEU A 396 -12.77 4.06 -2.79
C LEU A 396 -14.15 3.53 -2.32
N ASP A 397 -15.24 3.99 -2.95
CA ASP A 397 -16.58 3.48 -2.68
C ASP A 397 -16.75 2.00 -3.14
N SER A 398 -16.03 1.53 -4.17
CA SER A 398 -16.11 0.13 -4.62
C SER A 398 -15.52 -0.81 -3.59
N VAL A 399 -14.34 -0.47 -3.04
CA VAL A 399 -13.72 -1.23 -1.94
C VAL A 399 -14.70 -1.36 -0.76
N SER A 400 -15.39 -0.28 -0.43
CA SER A 400 -16.38 -0.28 0.67
C SER A 400 -17.61 -1.17 0.39
N ARG A 401 -18.01 -1.34 -0.89
CA ARG A 401 -19.15 -2.21 -1.26
C ARG A 401 -18.81 -3.68 -1.16
N GLU A 402 -17.56 -4.05 -1.44
CA GLU A 402 -17.04 -5.40 -1.25
C GLU A 402 -16.66 -5.66 0.23
N ASN A 403 -17.25 -4.90 1.17
CA ASN A 403 -16.96 -4.96 2.60
C ASN A 403 -15.46 -4.81 2.93
N TRP A 404 -14.73 -4.04 2.14
CA TRP A 404 -13.28 -3.86 2.26
C TRP A 404 -12.49 -5.17 2.05
N ASP A 405 -13.06 -6.13 1.32
CA ASP A 405 -12.38 -7.38 0.96
C ASP A 405 -11.60 -7.25 -0.35
N VAL A 406 -10.40 -6.66 -0.27
CA VAL A 406 -9.51 -6.53 -1.44
C VAL A 406 -8.82 -7.86 -1.79
N CYS A 407 -8.79 -8.80 -0.85
CA CYS A 407 -8.19 -10.13 -1.01
C CYS A 407 -9.03 -11.08 -1.88
N ALA A 408 -10.33 -10.82 -1.98
CA ALA A 408 -11.24 -11.55 -2.87
C ALA A 408 -11.12 -11.10 -4.34
N GLY A 409 -10.30 -10.07 -4.62
CA GLY A 409 -9.99 -9.52 -5.94
C GLY A 409 -10.24 -8.01 -6.01
N SER A 410 -9.56 -7.35 -6.95
CA SER A 410 -9.64 -5.90 -7.19
C SER A 410 -11.08 -5.37 -7.31
N PRO A 411 -11.55 -4.51 -6.39
CA PRO A 411 -12.90 -3.95 -6.44
C PRO A 411 -13.09 -2.97 -7.61
N LEU A 412 -13.82 -3.36 -8.65
CA LEU A 412 -13.99 -2.54 -9.86
C LEU A 412 -15.18 -1.57 -9.83
N LEU A 413 -15.10 -0.51 -10.64
CA LEU A 413 -16.22 0.38 -10.93
C LEU A 413 -17.30 -0.33 -11.76
N ASN A 414 -18.53 -0.41 -11.26
CA ASN A 414 -19.65 -0.93 -12.04
C ASN A 414 -20.21 0.14 -13.01
N GLY A 415 -21.11 -0.26 -13.92
CA GLY A 415 -21.70 0.65 -14.91
C GLY A 415 -22.41 1.86 -14.32
N ARG A 416 -22.98 1.76 -13.11
CA ARG A 416 -23.63 2.89 -12.42
C ARG A 416 -22.60 3.90 -11.92
N ASP A 417 -21.43 3.45 -11.47
CA ASP A 417 -20.35 4.34 -11.03
C ASP A 417 -19.72 5.07 -12.21
N LYS A 418 -19.45 4.36 -13.31
CA LYS A 418 -18.97 4.95 -14.56
C LYS A 418 -19.93 6.03 -15.05
N ALA A 419 -21.24 5.73 -15.09
CA ALA A 419 -22.27 6.71 -15.44
C ALA A 419 -22.32 7.91 -14.49
N ARG A 420 -22.27 7.68 -13.16
CA ARG A 420 -22.28 8.77 -12.17
C ARG A 420 -21.05 9.66 -12.24
N SER A 421 -19.89 9.10 -12.58
CA SER A 421 -18.64 9.83 -12.77
C SER A 421 -18.71 10.71 -14.01
N LEU A 422 -19.22 10.18 -15.13
CA LEU A 422 -19.49 11.00 -16.32
C LEU A 422 -20.52 12.11 -16.06
N LEU A 423 -21.61 11.80 -15.34
CA LEU A 423 -22.62 12.80 -14.97
C LEU A 423 -22.07 13.87 -14.01
N ALA A 424 -21.02 13.57 -13.22
CA ALA A 424 -20.39 14.54 -12.34
C ALA A 424 -19.74 15.70 -13.11
N ALA A 425 -19.33 15.48 -14.36
CA ALA A 425 -18.83 16.53 -15.25
C ALA A 425 -19.76 17.75 -15.29
N PHE A 426 -21.07 17.52 -15.24
CA PHE A 426 -22.11 18.54 -15.38
C PHE A 426 -22.76 18.94 -14.04
N ARG A 427 -22.28 18.41 -12.91
CA ARG A 427 -22.84 18.72 -11.60
C ARG A 427 -22.09 19.87 -10.92
N PRO A 428 -22.78 20.67 -10.09
CA PRO A 428 -22.11 21.66 -9.27
C PRO A 428 -21.23 20.99 -8.21
N VAL A 429 -20.09 21.61 -7.91
CA VAL A 429 -19.02 21.03 -7.07
C VAL A 429 -19.48 20.73 -5.64
N TYR A 430 -20.36 21.56 -5.05
CA TYR A 430 -20.88 21.31 -3.69
C TYR A 430 -21.61 19.96 -3.54
N ARG A 431 -22.14 19.37 -4.63
CA ARG A 431 -22.75 18.03 -4.62
C ARG A 431 -21.72 16.90 -4.65
N LEU A 432 -20.50 17.20 -5.07
CA LEU A 432 -19.36 16.29 -5.02
C LEU A 432 -18.74 16.30 -3.63
N GLU A 433 -18.59 17.49 -3.05
CA GLU A 433 -18.06 17.70 -1.70
C GLU A 433 -18.79 16.87 -0.62
N SER A 434 -20.12 16.76 -0.67
CA SER A 434 -20.91 15.95 0.28
C SER A 434 -20.60 14.44 0.23
N LYS A 435 -19.81 13.96 -0.72
CA LYS A 435 -19.34 12.56 -0.77
C LYS A 435 -18.09 12.29 0.05
N VAL A 436 -17.40 13.35 0.49
CA VAL A 436 -16.15 13.28 1.26
C VAL A 436 -16.22 14.17 2.50
N ASP A 437 -17.42 14.56 2.91
CA ASP A 437 -17.61 15.35 4.12
C ASP A 437 -17.44 14.50 5.40
N ARG A 438 -17.46 15.19 6.54
CA ARG A 438 -17.31 14.54 7.85
C ARG A 438 -18.39 13.47 8.10
N HIS A 439 -19.60 13.66 7.57
CA HIS A 439 -20.69 12.70 7.74
C HIS A 439 -20.41 11.40 6.98
N ALA A 440 -19.89 11.49 5.76
CA ALA A 440 -19.46 10.34 4.97
C ALA A 440 -18.32 9.56 5.66
N GLU A 441 -17.38 10.26 6.30
CA GLU A 441 -16.33 9.61 7.10
C GLU A 441 -16.91 8.89 8.33
N GLU A 442 -17.82 9.51 9.08
CA GLU A 442 -18.48 8.86 10.22
C GLU A 442 -19.31 7.64 9.78
N GLU A 443 -19.88 7.67 8.58
CA GLU A 443 -20.61 6.52 8.02
C GLU A 443 -19.68 5.31 7.80
N LEU A 444 -18.45 5.53 7.32
CA LEU A 444 -17.46 4.46 7.15
C LEU A 444 -17.08 3.81 8.50
N ASN A 445 -16.82 4.61 9.53
CA ASN A 445 -16.55 4.09 10.89
C ASN A 445 -17.70 3.22 11.40
N ARG A 446 -18.92 3.74 11.28
CA ARG A 446 -20.14 3.07 11.68
C ARG A 446 -20.39 1.79 10.89
N ALA A 447 -20.10 1.80 9.59
CA ALA A 447 -20.26 0.65 8.73
C ALA A 447 -19.27 -0.47 9.10
N TYR A 448 -17.98 -0.14 9.28
CA TYR A 448 -16.97 -1.08 9.77
C TYR A 448 -17.35 -1.64 11.15
N CYS A 449 -17.66 -0.79 12.13
CA CYS A 449 -17.98 -1.23 13.49
C CYS A 449 -19.18 -2.19 13.50
N ARG A 450 -20.23 -1.91 12.72
CA ARG A 450 -21.37 -2.83 12.57
C ARG A 450 -20.99 -4.15 11.90
N TRP A 451 -20.12 -4.11 10.90
CA TRP A 451 -19.62 -5.32 10.22
C TRP A 451 -18.82 -6.18 11.22
N PHE A 452 -17.83 -5.59 11.89
CA PHE A 452 -16.93 -6.26 12.83
C PHE A 452 -17.70 -7.00 13.93
N ILE A 453 -18.69 -6.31 14.53
CA ILE A 453 -19.51 -6.90 15.58
C ILE A 453 -20.38 -8.05 15.05
N ARG A 454 -20.93 -7.93 13.85
CA ARG A 454 -21.72 -9.03 13.26
C ARG A 454 -20.86 -10.22 12.88
N ALA A 455 -19.65 -9.97 12.39
CA ALA A 455 -18.67 -11.01 12.06
C ALA A 455 -18.26 -11.82 13.31
N SER A 456 -18.23 -11.20 14.50
CA SER A 456 -17.95 -11.89 15.78
C SER A 456 -19.01 -12.93 16.20
N ARG A 457 -20.15 -13.04 15.49
CA ARG A 457 -21.28 -13.98 15.77
C ARG A 457 -21.82 -13.92 17.20
N SER A 458 -21.56 -12.85 17.93
CA SER A 458 -21.94 -12.73 19.33
C SER A 458 -23.46 -12.54 19.51
N ASN A 459 -24.06 -13.34 20.40
CA ASN A 459 -25.48 -13.25 20.75
C ASN A 459 -25.85 -11.93 21.48
N PHE A 460 -24.85 -11.12 21.85
CA PHE A 460 -25.00 -9.85 22.54
C PHE A 460 -25.87 -8.85 21.76
N TYR A 461 -25.82 -8.90 20.42
CA TYR A 461 -26.59 -8.01 19.53
C TYR A 461 -28.10 -8.03 19.83
N LEU A 462 -28.66 -9.18 20.21
CA LEU A 462 -30.10 -9.31 20.49
C LEU A 462 -30.53 -8.51 21.72
N SER A 463 -29.65 -8.34 22.71
CA SER A 463 -29.96 -7.64 23.96
C SER A 463 -30.11 -6.13 23.79
N PHE A 464 -29.63 -5.56 22.67
CA PHE A 464 -29.67 -4.12 22.39
C PHE A 464 -30.76 -3.71 21.40
N PHE A 465 -31.58 -4.65 20.94
CA PHE A 465 -32.69 -4.33 20.04
C PHE A 465 -33.70 -3.37 20.70
N SER A 466 -33.86 -3.46 22.02
CA SER A 466 -34.72 -2.58 22.81
C SER A 466 -34.28 -1.11 22.86
N LEU A 467 -33.04 -0.80 22.47
CA LEU A 467 -32.50 0.55 22.54
C LEU A 467 -32.86 1.41 21.32
N PRO A 468 -33.05 2.73 21.50
CA PRO A 468 -33.07 3.69 20.41
C PRO A 468 -31.80 3.60 19.55
N THR A 469 -31.92 3.98 18.27
CA THR A 469 -30.85 3.86 17.26
C THR A 469 -29.50 4.41 17.71
N GLU A 470 -29.47 5.58 18.37
CA GLU A 470 -28.23 6.22 18.79
C GLU A 470 -27.58 5.54 20.00
N LYS A 471 -28.39 5.12 20.99
CA LYS A 471 -27.90 4.34 22.14
C LYS A 471 -27.36 2.98 21.67
N ARG A 472 -28.04 2.34 20.71
CA ARG A 472 -27.58 1.09 20.09
C ARG A 472 -26.24 1.27 19.36
N ARG A 473 -26.06 2.36 18.60
CA ARG A 473 -24.78 2.71 17.96
C ARG A 473 -23.67 2.90 19.00
N ALA A 474 -23.94 3.61 20.08
CA ALA A 474 -22.95 3.84 21.13
C ALA A 474 -22.51 2.55 21.82
N ILE A 475 -23.45 1.65 22.15
CA ILE A 475 -23.09 0.36 22.74
C ILE A 475 -22.32 -0.53 21.77
N MET A 476 -22.63 -0.48 20.47
CA MET A 476 -21.83 -1.16 19.47
C MET A 476 -20.37 -0.68 19.50
N ALA A 477 -20.13 0.63 19.61
CA ALA A 477 -18.78 1.15 19.75
C ALA A 477 -18.06 0.63 21.01
N VAL A 478 -18.74 0.63 22.16
CA VAL A 478 -18.20 0.08 23.43
C VAL A 478 -17.87 -1.40 23.30
N TYR A 479 -18.81 -2.20 22.76
CA TYR A 479 -18.60 -3.62 22.56
C TYR A 479 -17.46 -3.91 21.56
N GLY A 480 -17.39 -3.14 20.46
CA GLY A 480 -16.30 -3.24 19.50
C GLY A 480 -14.94 -2.95 20.14
N TYR A 481 -14.86 -1.97 21.04
CA TYR A 481 -13.64 -1.66 21.78
C TYR A 481 -13.20 -2.82 22.68
N CYS A 482 -14.14 -3.37 23.46
CA CYS A 482 -13.86 -4.52 24.33
C CYS A 482 -13.40 -5.72 23.50
N ARG A 483 -14.12 -6.03 22.43
CA ARG A 483 -13.81 -7.17 21.58
C ARG A 483 -12.44 -7.05 20.92
N MET A 484 -12.07 -5.85 20.46
CA MET A 484 -10.73 -5.62 19.90
C MET A 484 -9.64 -5.82 20.95
N ALA A 485 -9.86 -5.39 22.20
CA ALA A 485 -8.90 -5.66 23.28
C ALA A 485 -8.73 -7.17 23.51
N ASP A 486 -9.83 -7.92 23.57
CA ASP A 486 -9.79 -9.39 23.69
C ASP A 486 -9.06 -10.04 22.50
N ASP A 487 -9.36 -9.61 21.27
CA ASP A 487 -8.73 -10.13 20.05
C ASP A 487 -7.20 -9.94 20.08
N ILE A 488 -6.70 -8.77 20.51
CA ILE A 488 -5.25 -8.51 20.69
C ILE A 488 -4.61 -9.49 21.68
N ALA A 489 -5.33 -9.89 22.75
CA ALA A 489 -4.79 -10.83 23.73
C ALA A 489 -4.84 -12.28 23.24
N ASP A 490 -5.86 -12.65 22.47
CA ASP A 490 -6.10 -14.01 21.97
C ASP A 490 -5.29 -14.33 20.70
N GLU A 491 -4.88 -13.34 19.90
CA GLU A 491 -4.06 -13.52 18.71
C GLU A 491 -2.74 -14.25 18.99
N PRO A 492 -2.22 -15.12 18.11
CA PRO A 492 -0.89 -15.72 18.30
C PRO A 492 0.23 -14.67 18.30
N GLY A 493 1.24 -14.83 19.16
CA GLY A 493 2.40 -13.93 19.18
C GLY A 493 3.11 -13.84 20.53
N GLU A 494 4.24 -13.13 20.56
CA GLU A 494 5.00 -12.89 21.78
C GLU A 494 4.23 -11.99 22.76
N ILE A 495 4.33 -12.32 24.06
CA ILE A 495 3.68 -11.57 25.15
C ILE A 495 4.10 -10.08 25.14
N SER A 496 5.37 -9.80 24.84
CA SER A 496 5.93 -8.44 24.72
C SER A 496 5.18 -7.62 23.66
N GLY A 497 4.93 -8.21 22.49
CA GLY A 497 4.19 -7.60 21.37
C GLY A 497 2.73 -7.34 21.74
N LYS A 498 2.04 -8.34 22.30
CA LYS A 498 0.64 -8.17 22.76
C LYS A 498 0.48 -7.03 23.76
N ARG A 499 1.42 -6.90 24.71
CA ARG A 499 1.42 -5.79 25.67
C ARG A 499 1.62 -4.43 25.02
N ALA A 500 2.46 -4.35 23.99
CA ALA A 500 2.65 -3.12 23.24
C ALA A 500 1.35 -2.74 22.51
N SER A 501 0.71 -3.68 21.81
CA SER A 501 -0.56 -3.45 21.12
C SER A 501 -1.70 -3.03 22.06
N LEU A 502 -1.83 -3.68 23.23
CA LEU A 502 -2.82 -3.26 24.25
C LEU A 502 -2.53 -1.85 24.80
N ARG A 503 -1.26 -1.49 24.97
CA ARG A 503 -0.86 -0.14 25.41
C ARG A 503 -1.23 0.89 24.35
N GLU A 504 -0.92 0.63 23.08
CA GLU A 504 -1.30 1.50 21.97
C GLU A 504 -2.83 1.65 21.86
N TRP A 505 -3.58 0.55 22.02
CA TRP A 505 -5.03 0.55 22.04
C TRP A 505 -5.62 1.35 23.21
N LYS A 506 -4.96 1.31 24.37
CA LYS A 506 -5.29 2.13 25.55
C LYS A 506 -4.97 3.61 25.32
N GLU A 507 -3.81 3.91 24.74
CA GLU A 507 -3.36 5.28 24.45
C GLU A 507 -4.18 5.95 23.34
N ALA A 508 -4.78 5.17 22.43
CA ALA A 508 -5.73 5.65 21.43
C ALA A 508 -6.91 6.44 22.05
N LEU A 509 -7.27 6.19 23.31
CA LEU A 509 -8.29 6.95 24.04
C LEU A 509 -7.88 8.41 24.34
N ASN A 510 -6.60 8.74 24.28
CA ASN A 510 -6.14 10.12 24.41
C ASN A 510 -6.47 10.95 23.15
N GLN A 511 -6.81 10.28 22.04
CA GLN A 511 -7.12 10.89 20.75
C GLN A 511 -8.64 10.97 20.50
N LEU A 512 -9.48 10.83 21.54
CA LEU A 512 -10.94 10.99 21.40
C LEU A 512 -11.35 12.43 21.01
N SER A 513 -10.44 13.41 21.09
CA SER A 513 -10.64 14.77 20.58
C SER A 513 -10.20 14.95 19.12
N ASP A 514 -9.42 14.02 18.55
CA ASP A 514 -8.81 14.15 17.22
C ASP A 514 -9.87 14.09 16.09
N GLU A 515 -9.59 14.78 14.99
CA GLU A 515 -10.33 14.66 13.74
C GLU A 515 -9.97 13.37 12.98
N SER A 516 -8.82 12.75 13.28
CA SER A 516 -8.32 11.54 12.62
C SER A 516 -8.05 10.38 13.59
N PRO A 517 -9.10 9.71 14.10
CA PRO A 517 -8.91 8.64 15.08
C PRO A 517 -8.06 7.48 14.53
N PRO A 518 -7.24 6.83 15.38
CA PRO A 518 -6.34 5.72 15.02
C PRO A 518 -6.98 4.57 14.27
N HIS A 519 -8.25 4.32 14.56
CA HIS A 519 -8.94 3.09 14.18
C HIS A 519 -10.44 3.38 14.07
N PRO A 520 -11.19 2.72 13.18
CA PRO A 520 -12.61 2.99 13.00
C PRO A 520 -13.48 2.82 14.25
N ILE A 521 -13.18 1.82 15.09
CA ILE A 521 -13.83 1.60 16.39
C ILE A 521 -13.57 2.78 17.35
N ILE A 522 -12.33 3.27 17.41
CA ILE A 522 -12.00 4.46 18.23
C ILE A 522 -12.77 5.67 17.72
N GLY A 523 -12.94 5.81 16.40
CA GLY A 523 -13.76 6.87 15.84
C GLY A 523 -15.25 6.81 16.21
N GLU A 524 -15.86 5.62 16.25
CA GLU A 524 -17.22 5.47 16.78
C GLU A 524 -17.29 5.72 18.28
N LEU A 525 -16.25 5.32 19.03
CA LEU A 525 -16.15 5.55 20.46
C LEU A 525 -15.99 7.04 20.78
N THR A 526 -15.22 7.78 19.97
CA THR A 526 -15.11 9.25 20.02
C THR A 526 -16.49 9.90 19.90
N TRP A 527 -17.27 9.52 18.89
CA TRP A 527 -18.62 10.03 18.72
C TRP A 527 -19.50 9.70 19.93
N ALA A 528 -19.44 8.45 20.43
CA ALA A 528 -20.24 8.00 21.56
C ALA A 528 -19.85 8.73 22.85
N SER A 529 -18.56 8.92 23.11
CA SER A 529 -18.02 9.62 24.28
C SER A 529 -18.49 11.08 24.29
N ARG A 530 -18.40 11.80 23.17
CA ARG A 530 -18.90 13.18 23.07
C ARG A 530 -20.41 13.29 23.29
N LYS A 531 -21.18 12.31 22.83
CA LYS A 531 -22.65 12.35 22.89
C LYS A 531 -23.22 11.92 24.23
N PHE A 532 -22.59 10.93 24.88
CA PHE A 532 -23.12 10.28 26.09
C PHE A 532 -22.24 10.47 27.32
N ASP A 533 -21.16 11.26 27.23
CA ASP A 533 -20.24 11.55 28.33
C ASP A 533 -19.63 10.27 28.90
N LEU A 534 -19.01 9.47 28.02
CA LEU A 534 -18.46 8.16 28.38
C LEU A 534 -17.09 8.32 29.03
N PRO A 535 -16.90 7.87 30.29
CA PRO A 535 -15.64 8.08 31.00
C PRO A 535 -14.51 7.17 30.48
N PRO A 536 -13.38 7.72 29.99
CA PRO A 536 -12.30 6.95 29.37
C PRO A 536 -11.57 6.01 30.34
N GLU A 537 -11.61 6.28 31.64
CA GLU A 537 -10.97 5.45 32.68
C GLU A 537 -11.49 4.01 32.72
N HIS A 538 -12.77 3.79 32.39
CA HIS A 538 -13.33 2.44 32.36
C HIS A 538 -12.80 1.63 31.16
N PHE A 539 -12.60 2.27 30.01
CA PHE A 539 -11.97 1.64 28.85
C PHE A 539 -10.50 1.32 29.11
N ARG A 540 -9.80 2.22 29.80
CA ARG A 540 -8.42 1.96 30.27
C ARG A 540 -8.35 0.76 31.22
N ALA A 541 -9.30 0.66 32.15
CA ALA A 541 -9.39 -0.47 33.07
C ALA A 541 -9.62 -1.79 32.33
N ILE A 542 -10.44 -1.81 31.27
CA ILE A 542 -10.65 -2.99 30.43
C ILE A 542 -9.33 -3.47 29.81
N CYS A 543 -8.56 -2.57 29.18
CA CYS A 543 -7.24 -2.93 28.65
C CYS A 543 -6.29 -3.45 29.73
N ASP A 544 -6.29 -2.82 30.91
CA ASP A 544 -5.47 -3.27 32.03
C ASP A 544 -5.88 -4.67 32.51
N GLY A 545 -7.18 -4.97 32.53
CA GLY A 545 -7.72 -6.29 32.87
C GLY A 545 -7.34 -7.34 31.85
N VAL A 546 -7.55 -7.08 30.56
CA VAL A 546 -7.17 -7.99 29.47
C VAL A 546 -5.66 -8.24 29.45
N ALA A 547 -4.85 -7.23 29.77
CA ALA A 547 -3.39 -7.40 29.88
C ALA A 547 -2.99 -8.35 31.03
N MET A 548 -3.84 -8.55 32.05
CA MET A 548 -3.57 -9.52 33.12
C MET A 548 -3.59 -10.97 32.60
N ASP A 549 -4.34 -11.24 31.53
CA ASP A 549 -4.49 -12.58 30.94
C ASP A 549 -3.33 -12.98 30.03
N LEU A 550 -2.36 -12.07 29.81
CA LEU A 550 -1.13 -12.34 29.06
C LEU A 550 -0.05 -13.04 29.88
N GLU A 551 -0.19 -13.10 31.21
CA GLU A 551 0.73 -13.78 32.12
C GLU A 551 0.03 -14.99 32.76
N GLU A 552 0.79 -16.04 33.07
CA GLU A 552 0.28 -17.14 33.91
C GLU A 552 0.09 -16.61 35.34
N ARG A 553 -1.06 -15.98 35.59
CA ARG A 553 -1.36 -15.32 36.86
C ARG A 553 -2.20 -16.23 37.74
N ARG A 554 -1.83 -16.27 39.03
CA ARG A 554 -2.62 -16.92 40.08
C ARG A 554 -3.15 -15.84 41.00
N PHE A 555 -4.46 -15.86 41.25
CA PHE A 555 -5.09 -14.98 42.24
C PHE A 555 -4.84 -15.58 43.62
N GLU A 556 -4.39 -14.79 44.59
CA GLU A 556 -4.11 -15.33 45.93
C GLU A 556 -5.40 -15.50 46.73
N ASN A 557 -6.30 -14.53 46.60
CA ASN A 557 -7.55 -14.47 47.35
C ASN A 557 -8.72 -13.92 46.52
N LEU A 558 -9.94 -13.98 47.07
CA LEU A 558 -11.14 -13.50 46.39
C LEU A 558 -11.10 -12.00 46.07
N SER A 559 -10.42 -11.16 46.86
CA SER A 559 -10.28 -9.73 46.55
C SER A 559 -9.49 -9.52 45.27
N ASP A 560 -8.39 -10.27 45.07
CA ASP A 560 -7.61 -10.17 43.82
C ASP A 560 -8.45 -10.58 42.60
N LEU A 561 -9.28 -11.61 42.76
CA LEU A 561 -10.21 -12.05 41.71
C LEU A 561 -11.31 -11.00 41.44
N GLU A 562 -11.81 -10.33 42.48
CA GLU A 562 -12.77 -9.23 42.35
C GLU A 562 -12.15 -8.04 41.62
N ASP A 563 -10.90 -7.69 41.91
CA ASP A 563 -10.15 -6.65 41.21
C ASP A 563 -9.92 -6.97 39.73
N TYR A 564 -9.79 -8.25 39.38
CA TYR A 564 -9.79 -8.70 37.99
C TYR A 564 -11.17 -8.56 37.36
N CYS A 565 -12.21 -9.09 38.00
CA CYS A 565 -13.60 -8.98 37.55
C CYS A 565 -14.02 -7.52 37.32
N ASP A 566 -13.54 -6.61 38.16
CA ASP A 566 -13.84 -5.20 38.02
C ASP A 566 -13.27 -4.58 36.76
N LYS A 567 -12.05 -4.97 36.39
CA LYS A 567 -11.39 -4.46 35.19
C LYS A 567 -12.01 -5.02 33.92
N VAL A 568 -12.27 -6.33 33.86
CA VAL A 568 -12.73 -6.99 32.61
C VAL A 568 -14.25 -6.97 32.41
N ALA A 569 -15.05 -6.78 33.47
CA ALA A 569 -16.52 -6.83 33.36
C ALA A 569 -17.24 -5.65 34.02
N SER A 570 -16.93 -5.29 35.27
CA SER A 570 -17.60 -4.15 35.93
C SER A 570 -17.35 -2.83 35.19
N ALA A 571 -16.13 -2.61 34.72
CA ALA A 571 -15.75 -1.44 33.94
C ALA A 571 -16.59 -1.29 32.66
N VAL A 572 -16.92 -2.40 31.98
CA VAL A 572 -17.81 -2.38 30.80
C VAL A 572 -19.21 -1.88 31.18
N GLY A 573 -19.75 -2.38 32.29
CA GLY A 573 -21.04 -1.92 32.83
C GLY A 573 -21.03 -0.44 33.17
N LEU A 574 -19.99 0.02 33.86
CA LEU A 574 -19.81 1.42 34.25
C LEU A 574 -19.67 2.34 33.02
N ALA A 575 -18.90 1.93 32.01
CA ALA A 575 -18.77 2.65 30.74
C ALA A 575 -20.11 2.83 30.01
N CYS A 576 -21.06 1.90 30.18
CA CYS A 576 -22.36 1.96 29.51
C CYS A 576 -23.40 2.83 30.22
N LEU A 577 -23.17 3.24 31.48
CA LEU A 577 -24.14 3.98 32.29
C LEU A 577 -24.56 5.33 31.65
N GLY A 578 -23.61 6.06 31.06
CA GLY A 578 -23.87 7.29 30.32
C GLY A 578 -24.82 7.07 29.13
N ILE A 579 -24.67 5.95 28.42
CA ILE A 579 -25.54 5.56 27.30
C ILE A 579 -26.96 5.24 27.80
N PHE A 580 -27.05 4.52 28.91
CA PHE A 580 -28.32 4.17 29.53
C PHE A 580 -29.05 5.38 30.11
N GLY A 581 -28.32 6.43 30.50
CA GLY A 581 -28.86 7.59 31.19
C GLY A 581 -29.07 7.35 32.68
N ALA A 582 -28.33 6.39 33.26
CA ALA A 582 -28.38 6.03 34.67
C ALA A 582 -27.10 6.52 35.36
N LYS A 583 -27.21 7.59 36.17
CA LYS A 583 -26.05 8.25 36.81
C LYS A 583 -26.02 8.13 38.34
N SER A 584 -27.00 7.46 38.94
CA SER A 584 -27.09 7.33 40.40
C SER A 584 -25.97 6.43 40.94
N GLU A 585 -25.68 6.56 42.23
CA GLU A 585 -24.72 5.66 42.90
C GLU A 585 -25.23 4.21 42.90
N PHE A 586 -26.55 4.00 42.97
CA PHE A 586 -27.17 2.69 42.84
C PHE A 586 -26.98 2.09 41.44
N ALA A 587 -26.98 2.90 40.38
CA ALA A 587 -26.69 2.43 39.03
C ALA A 587 -25.23 1.97 38.88
N LYS A 588 -24.29 2.66 39.54
CA LYS A 588 -22.88 2.25 39.61
C LYS A 588 -22.73 0.94 40.40
N GLU A 589 -23.35 0.85 41.57
CA GLU A 589 -23.34 -0.40 42.36
C GLU A 589 -23.96 -1.56 41.59
N TYR A 590 -25.06 -1.32 40.88
CA TYR A 590 -25.68 -2.29 39.98
C TYR A 590 -24.70 -2.78 38.91
N ALA A 591 -24.03 -1.85 38.21
CA ALA A 591 -23.08 -2.17 37.16
C ALA A 591 -21.89 -2.99 37.66
N VAL A 592 -21.33 -2.64 38.83
CA VAL A 592 -20.23 -3.36 39.47
C VAL A 592 -20.66 -4.75 39.91
N CYS A 593 -21.74 -4.86 40.68
CA CYS A 593 -22.22 -6.16 41.17
C CYS A 593 -22.61 -7.07 40.01
N LEU A 594 -23.29 -6.54 38.99
CA LEU A 594 -23.65 -7.33 37.82
C LEU A 594 -22.40 -7.76 37.06
N GLY A 595 -21.44 -6.87 36.80
CA GLY A 595 -20.18 -7.19 36.13
C GLY A 595 -19.43 -8.34 36.80
N ARG A 596 -19.23 -8.27 38.11
CA ARG A 596 -18.63 -9.36 38.91
C ARG A 596 -19.42 -10.66 38.81
N ALA A 597 -20.75 -10.61 38.90
CA ALA A 597 -21.60 -11.79 38.77
C ALA A 597 -21.47 -12.47 37.40
N LEU A 598 -21.47 -11.67 36.32
CA LEU A 598 -21.32 -12.14 34.95
C LEU A 598 -19.95 -12.79 34.75
N GLN A 599 -18.88 -12.16 35.25
CA GLN A 599 -17.52 -12.70 35.08
C GLN A 599 -17.27 -13.97 35.88
N LEU A 600 -17.74 -14.05 37.13
CA LEU A 600 -17.70 -15.30 37.88
C LEU A 600 -18.52 -16.41 37.19
N THR A 601 -19.62 -16.06 36.54
CA THR A 601 -20.39 -17.02 35.73
C THR A 601 -19.61 -17.47 34.49
N ASN A 602 -18.84 -16.60 33.84
CA ASN A 602 -17.94 -16.98 32.75
C ASN A 602 -16.83 -17.91 33.23
N ILE A 603 -16.15 -17.57 34.32
CA ILE A 603 -15.09 -18.40 34.92
C ILE A 603 -15.62 -19.80 35.24
N LEU A 604 -16.84 -19.90 35.81
CA LEU A 604 -17.46 -21.19 36.09
C LEU A 604 -17.84 -21.99 34.84
N ARG A 605 -18.22 -21.31 33.75
CA ARG A 605 -18.63 -21.93 32.49
C ARG A 605 -17.45 -22.50 31.73
N ASP A 606 -16.32 -21.80 31.78
CA ASP A 606 -15.13 -22.08 30.97
C ASP A 606 -13.99 -22.67 31.83
N VAL A 607 -14.26 -23.04 33.09
CA VAL A 607 -13.25 -23.44 34.10
C VAL A 607 -12.30 -24.53 33.62
N TRP A 608 -12.80 -25.48 32.83
CA TRP A 608 -12.03 -26.62 32.35
C TRP A 608 -11.17 -26.23 31.15
N GLU A 609 -11.74 -25.52 30.18
CA GLU A 609 -11.03 -25.02 29.00
C GLU A 609 -9.96 -23.99 29.38
N ASP A 610 -10.26 -23.09 30.31
CA ASP A 610 -9.32 -22.10 30.83
C ASP A 610 -8.14 -22.79 31.53
N ALA A 611 -8.41 -23.79 32.38
CA ALA A 611 -7.36 -24.54 33.06
C ALA A 611 -6.43 -25.28 32.08
N GLU A 612 -7.01 -25.89 31.04
CA GLU A 612 -6.29 -26.56 29.94
C GLU A 612 -5.40 -25.56 29.18
N ALA A 613 -5.88 -24.34 28.96
CA ALA A 613 -5.12 -23.23 28.38
C ALA A 613 -4.11 -22.59 29.37
N GLY A 614 -3.98 -23.11 30.59
CA GLY A 614 -3.06 -22.62 31.62
C GLY A 614 -3.58 -21.42 32.43
N ARG A 615 -4.83 -21.01 32.25
CA ARG A 615 -5.47 -19.88 32.95
C ARG A 615 -6.24 -20.40 34.17
N ILE A 616 -5.79 -20.05 35.38
CA ILE A 616 -6.45 -20.45 36.64
C ILE A 616 -6.97 -19.21 37.37
N TYR A 617 -8.25 -18.90 37.19
CA TYR A 617 -8.89 -17.75 37.83
C TYR A 617 -9.30 -18.00 39.29
N ILE A 618 -9.45 -19.26 39.69
CA ILE A 618 -9.88 -19.59 41.05
C ILE A 618 -8.76 -19.25 42.04
N PRO A 619 -9.05 -18.52 43.14
CA PRO A 619 -8.00 -18.12 44.07
C PRO A 619 -7.32 -19.30 44.76
N ARG A 620 -6.00 -19.21 44.92
CA ARG A 620 -5.16 -20.26 45.53
C ARG A 620 -5.65 -20.63 46.93
N ASN A 621 -5.96 -19.65 47.77
CA ASN A 621 -6.40 -19.91 49.14
C ASN A 621 -7.74 -20.69 49.19
N GLU A 622 -8.65 -20.44 48.26
CA GLU A 622 -9.90 -21.18 48.16
C GLU A 622 -9.65 -22.60 47.62
N MET A 623 -8.78 -22.75 46.61
CA MET A 623 -8.35 -24.08 46.14
C MET A 623 -7.76 -24.92 47.28
N GLU A 624 -6.85 -24.35 48.08
CA GLU A 624 -6.24 -24.99 49.25
C GLU A 624 -7.28 -25.37 50.30
N LYS A 625 -8.19 -24.45 50.63
CA LYS A 625 -9.27 -24.68 51.61
C LYS A 625 -10.20 -25.84 51.24
N TYR A 626 -10.47 -26.02 49.95
CA TYR A 626 -11.28 -27.12 49.44
C TYR A 626 -10.46 -28.38 49.08
N GLY A 627 -9.13 -28.34 49.23
CA GLY A 627 -8.24 -29.45 48.92
C GLY A 627 -8.14 -29.78 47.43
N VAL A 628 -8.20 -28.75 46.57
CA VAL A 628 -8.16 -28.85 45.11
C VAL A 628 -6.81 -28.37 44.59
N SER A 629 -6.18 -29.16 43.73
CA SER A 629 -4.93 -28.79 43.04
C SER A 629 -5.20 -28.22 41.65
N VAL A 630 -4.19 -27.57 41.05
CA VAL A 630 -4.27 -27.11 39.64
C VAL A 630 -4.41 -28.29 38.68
N SER A 631 -3.72 -29.41 38.96
CA SER A 631 -3.86 -30.66 38.18
C SER A 631 -5.29 -31.17 38.19
N ASP A 632 -6.02 -31.06 39.32
CA ASP A 632 -7.41 -31.51 39.35
C ASP A 632 -8.32 -30.76 38.37
N LEU A 633 -8.03 -29.48 38.11
CA LEU A 633 -8.76 -28.68 37.13
C LEU A 633 -8.29 -28.98 35.69
N LYS A 634 -6.97 -29.12 35.47
CA LYS A 634 -6.40 -29.43 34.15
C LYS A 634 -6.80 -30.81 33.65
N ASP A 635 -6.76 -31.80 34.53
CA ASP A 635 -7.08 -33.20 34.22
C ASP A 635 -8.59 -33.48 34.24
N LYS A 636 -9.40 -32.44 34.50
CA LYS A 636 -10.87 -32.50 34.54
C LYS A 636 -11.37 -33.54 35.56
N ASN A 637 -10.79 -33.55 36.75
CA ASN A 637 -11.17 -34.46 37.82
C ASN A 637 -12.49 -34.00 38.49
N ASP A 638 -13.54 -34.83 38.43
CA ASP A 638 -14.88 -34.49 38.96
C ASP A 638 -15.06 -34.86 40.44
N THR A 639 -14.01 -34.64 41.24
CA THR A 639 -14.01 -35.02 42.67
C THR A 639 -15.01 -34.20 43.48
N SER A 640 -15.43 -34.76 44.62
CA SER A 640 -16.34 -34.06 45.56
C SER A 640 -15.78 -32.71 46.05
N GLN A 641 -14.45 -32.59 46.11
CA GLN A 641 -13.69 -31.40 46.47
C GLN A 641 -13.82 -30.32 45.40
N VAL A 642 -13.52 -30.65 44.14
CA VAL A 642 -13.65 -29.74 42.99
C VAL A 642 -15.09 -29.25 42.88
N LEU A 643 -16.07 -30.15 42.93
CA LEU A 643 -17.47 -29.76 42.86
C LEU A 643 -17.91 -28.87 44.03
N SER A 644 -17.31 -29.03 45.22
CA SER A 644 -17.59 -28.15 46.37
C SER A 644 -17.00 -26.76 46.20
N LEU A 645 -15.80 -26.65 45.61
CA LEU A 645 -15.19 -25.38 45.24
C LEU A 645 -15.99 -24.65 44.16
N LEU A 646 -16.45 -25.34 43.12
CA LEU A 646 -17.29 -24.73 42.07
C LEU A 646 -18.65 -24.26 42.63
N ARG A 647 -19.26 -25.03 43.53
CA ARG A 647 -20.47 -24.59 44.26
C ARG A 647 -20.24 -23.34 45.10
N PHE A 648 -19.08 -23.24 45.75
CA PHE A 648 -18.72 -22.05 46.51
C PHE A 648 -18.61 -20.81 45.62
N LEU A 649 -17.93 -20.91 44.47
CA LEU A 649 -17.83 -19.82 43.51
C LEU A 649 -19.21 -19.46 42.91
N ALA A 650 -20.06 -20.45 42.62
CA ALA A 650 -21.42 -20.21 42.18
C ALA A 650 -22.25 -19.46 43.23
N HIS A 651 -22.05 -19.78 44.51
CA HIS A 651 -22.65 -19.03 45.60
C HIS A 651 -22.15 -17.57 45.64
N GLN A 652 -20.86 -17.31 45.44
CA GLN A 652 -20.36 -15.93 45.32
C GLN A 652 -21.00 -15.17 44.14
N ALA A 653 -21.10 -15.81 42.97
CA ALA A 653 -21.79 -15.22 41.82
C ALA A 653 -23.26 -14.88 42.13
N ARG A 654 -23.98 -15.77 42.83
CA ARG A 654 -25.37 -15.51 43.28
C ARG A 654 -25.47 -14.32 44.22
N ARG A 655 -24.57 -14.20 45.20
CA ARG A 655 -24.52 -13.04 46.11
C ARG A 655 -24.39 -11.73 45.33
N TYR A 656 -23.57 -11.72 44.27
CA TYR A 656 -23.45 -10.55 43.40
C TYR A 656 -24.70 -10.25 42.58
N TYR A 657 -25.37 -11.28 42.04
CA TYR A 657 -26.69 -11.08 41.41
C TYR A 657 -27.73 -10.53 42.39
N GLU A 658 -27.74 -10.98 43.64
CA GLU A 658 -28.64 -10.49 44.68
C GLU A 658 -28.37 -9.03 45.03
N ARG A 659 -27.09 -8.66 45.22
CA ARG A 659 -26.68 -7.26 45.46
C ARG A 659 -27.02 -6.35 44.29
N ALA A 660 -26.82 -6.81 43.05
CA ALA A 660 -27.26 -6.07 41.87
C ALA A 660 -28.79 -5.86 41.92
N ASN A 661 -29.58 -6.89 42.26
CA ASN A 661 -31.03 -6.75 42.38
C ASN A 661 -31.48 -5.84 43.53
N GLU A 662 -30.71 -5.72 44.63
CA GLU A 662 -30.90 -4.69 45.67
C GLU A 662 -30.76 -3.29 45.06
N ALA A 663 -29.60 -3.01 44.46
CA ALA A 663 -29.30 -1.68 43.92
C ALA A 663 -30.35 -1.28 42.85
N LEU A 664 -30.84 -2.25 42.08
CA LEU A 664 -31.89 -2.04 41.09
C LEU A 664 -33.24 -1.60 41.69
N ARG A 665 -33.54 -1.89 42.97
CA ARG A 665 -34.77 -1.42 43.64
C ARG A 665 -34.82 0.10 43.77
N HIS A 666 -33.65 0.74 43.80
CA HIS A 666 -33.50 2.17 43.98
C HIS A 666 -33.18 2.92 42.68
N GLU A 667 -33.29 2.25 41.52
CA GLU A 667 -32.98 2.80 40.20
C GLU A 667 -34.16 2.64 39.24
N LYS A 668 -34.23 3.48 38.20
CA LYS A 668 -35.22 3.34 37.13
C LYS A 668 -34.87 2.15 36.26
N LYS A 669 -35.60 1.04 36.48
CA LYS A 669 -35.40 -0.25 35.81
C LYS A 669 -35.40 -0.18 34.28
N GLU A 670 -36.11 0.79 33.70
CA GLU A 670 -36.20 1.04 32.26
C GLU A 670 -34.83 1.44 31.67
N ASN A 671 -34.07 2.30 32.38
CA ASN A 671 -32.77 2.79 31.90
C ASN A 671 -31.77 1.65 31.77
N LEU A 672 -31.83 0.67 32.69
CA LEU A 672 -30.93 -0.47 32.76
C LEU A 672 -31.46 -1.73 32.05
N LEU A 673 -32.52 -1.61 31.26
CA LEU A 673 -33.15 -2.76 30.61
C LEU A 673 -32.18 -3.68 29.86
N PRO A 674 -31.22 -3.19 29.04
CA PRO A 674 -30.25 -4.08 28.39
C PRO A 674 -29.37 -4.85 29.37
N ALA A 675 -28.86 -4.17 30.41
CA ALA A 675 -28.06 -4.80 31.45
C ALA A 675 -28.87 -5.85 32.24
N ARG A 676 -30.15 -5.55 32.53
CA ARG A 676 -31.07 -6.50 33.18
C ARG A 676 -31.31 -7.74 32.33
N ILE A 677 -31.52 -7.60 31.02
CA ILE A 677 -31.67 -8.73 30.09
C ILE A 677 -30.44 -9.64 30.16
N MET A 678 -29.24 -9.05 30.08
CA MET A 678 -27.99 -9.80 30.18
C MET A 678 -27.87 -10.53 31.53
N GLY A 679 -28.16 -9.83 32.63
CA GLY A 679 -28.14 -10.43 33.96
C GLY A 679 -29.07 -11.62 34.11
N ARG A 680 -30.28 -11.58 33.51
CA ARG A 680 -31.19 -12.74 33.52
C ARG A 680 -30.67 -13.92 32.73
N ILE A 681 -30.15 -13.67 31.53
CA ILE A 681 -29.61 -14.71 30.65
C ILE A 681 -28.47 -15.44 31.36
N TYR A 682 -27.53 -14.70 31.92
CA TYR A 682 -26.38 -15.28 32.61
C TYR A 682 -26.74 -15.93 33.95
N ARG A 683 -27.67 -15.34 34.72
CA ARG A 683 -28.18 -15.99 35.93
C ARG A 683 -28.87 -17.32 35.60
N ARG A 684 -29.61 -17.39 34.48
CA ARG A 684 -30.22 -18.63 34.01
C ARG A 684 -29.16 -19.65 33.58
N LEU A 685 -28.09 -19.21 32.94
CA LEU A 685 -26.94 -20.07 32.60
C LEU A 685 -26.28 -20.65 33.85
N LEU A 686 -26.03 -19.82 34.88
CA LEU A 686 -25.54 -20.29 36.18
C LEU A 686 -26.45 -21.36 36.79
N SER A 687 -27.76 -21.13 36.78
CA SER A 687 -28.74 -22.12 37.27
C SER A 687 -28.71 -23.44 36.48
N GLU A 688 -28.38 -23.39 35.19
CA GLU A 688 -28.26 -24.60 34.38
C GLU A 688 -26.99 -25.37 34.70
N MET A 689 -25.88 -24.69 34.96
CA MET A 689 -24.64 -25.32 35.42
C MET A 689 -24.82 -25.99 36.79
N GLU A 690 -25.53 -25.33 37.72
CA GLU A 690 -25.83 -25.88 39.04
C GLU A 690 -26.71 -27.14 38.97
N LYS A 691 -27.73 -27.16 38.10
CA LYS A 691 -28.56 -28.38 37.89
C LYS A 691 -27.75 -29.56 37.39
N ASN A 692 -26.82 -29.30 36.48
CA ASN A 692 -25.91 -30.30 35.94
C ASN A 692 -24.71 -30.58 36.86
N GLN A 693 -24.72 -30.04 38.08
CA GLN A 693 -23.67 -30.21 39.09
C GLN A 693 -22.27 -29.86 38.58
N PHE A 694 -22.17 -28.89 37.66
CA PHE A 694 -20.92 -28.48 37.01
C PHE A 694 -20.19 -29.59 36.23
N ARG A 695 -20.86 -30.71 35.92
CA ARG A 695 -20.32 -31.82 35.12
C ARG A 695 -20.50 -31.55 33.62
N HIS A 696 -19.74 -30.60 33.09
CA HIS A 696 -19.83 -30.17 31.68
C HIS A 696 -18.48 -30.17 30.97
N MET A 697 -17.63 -31.15 31.27
CA MET A 697 -16.26 -31.26 30.73
C MET A 697 -16.22 -31.53 29.22
N GLU A 698 -17.27 -32.16 28.68
CA GLU A 698 -17.37 -32.56 27.26
C GLU A 698 -18.16 -31.56 26.41
N TYR A 699 -18.79 -30.56 27.01
CA TYR A 699 -19.57 -29.56 26.28
C TYR A 699 -19.62 -28.23 27.01
N ARG A 700 -19.50 -27.13 26.26
CA ARG A 700 -19.59 -25.79 26.83
C ARG A 700 -21.05 -25.44 27.19
N PRO A 701 -21.39 -25.13 28.46
CA PRO A 701 -22.75 -24.75 28.84
C PRO A 701 -23.21 -23.51 28.08
N SER A 702 -24.37 -23.59 27.44
CA SER A 702 -24.96 -22.47 26.72
C SER A 702 -26.48 -22.54 26.71
N LEU A 703 -27.11 -21.37 26.61
CA LEU A 703 -28.55 -21.27 26.39
C LEU A 703 -28.85 -21.19 24.90
N LYS A 704 -29.89 -21.90 24.47
CA LYS A 704 -30.41 -21.84 23.10
C LYS A 704 -30.97 -20.44 22.82
N SER A 705 -30.97 -20.01 21.56
CA SER A 705 -31.46 -18.68 21.17
C SER A 705 -32.91 -18.41 21.60
N ARG A 706 -33.77 -19.44 21.60
CA ARG A 706 -35.16 -19.34 22.08
C ARG A 706 -35.25 -19.05 23.58
N GLU A 707 -34.35 -19.64 24.38
CA GLU A 707 -34.31 -19.43 25.83
C GLU A 707 -33.80 -18.03 26.17
N LYS A 708 -32.77 -17.56 25.45
CA LYS A 708 -32.26 -16.18 25.55
C LYS A 708 -33.37 -15.17 25.21
N LEU A 709 -34.13 -15.42 24.14
CA LEU A 709 -35.26 -14.58 23.74
C LEU A 709 -36.36 -14.58 24.81
N LEU A 710 -36.67 -15.73 25.40
CA LEU A 710 -37.67 -15.83 26.47
C LEU A 710 -37.27 -15.02 27.71
N GLU A 711 -36.01 -15.09 28.14
CA GLU A 711 -35.53 -14.26 29.26
C GLU A 711 -35.54 -12.77 28.93
N ALA A 712 -35.21 -12.38 27.69
CA ALA A 712 -35.32 -11.00 27.24
C ALA A 712 -36.78 -10.51 27.28
N LEU A 713 -37.74 -11.31 26.78
CA LEU A 713 -39.17 -10.99 26.81
C LEU A 713 -39.70 -10.87 28.24
N ARG A 714 -39.35 -11.81 29.14
CA ARG A 714 -39.72 -11.73 30.55
C ARG A 714 -39.19 -10.45 31.20
N CYS A 715 -37.95 -10.07 30.89
CA CYS A 715 -37.37 -8.83 31.40
C CYS A 715 -38.13 -7.59 30.92
N PHE A 716 -38.58 -7.60 29.66
CA PHE A 716 -39.33 -6.50 29.07
C PHE A 716 -40.71 -6.35 29.72
N LEU A 717 -41.38 -7.46 30.05
CA LEU A 717 -42.69 -7.45 30.73
C LEU A 717 -42.61 -7.01 32.21
N GLU A 718 -41.44 -7.12 32.82
CA GLU A 718 -41.17 -6.67 34.21
C GLU A 718 -40.52 -5.27 34.28
N ALA A 719 -40.26 -4.65 33.14
CA ALA A 719 -39.71 -3.29 33.04
C ALA A 719 -40.84 -2.28 33.12
#